data_AF-A0A9E0KR91-F1
#
_entry.id   AF-A0A9E0KR91-F1
#
_cell.length_a   1.000
_cell.length_b   1.000
_cell.length_c   1.000
_cell.angle_alpha   90.00
_cell.angle_beta   90.00
_cell.angle_gamma   90.00
#
_symmetry.space_group_name_H-M   'P 1'
#
loop_
_entity.id
_entity.type
_entity.pdbx_description
1 polymer ?
#
loop_
_entity_poly.entity_id
_entity_poly.type
_entity_poly.pdbx_seq_one_letter_code
_entity_poly.pdbx_strand_id
1 'polypeptide(L)'
;MPTNFDWQTEEDERRPKNNWDEPAESAPGKPTKRKLPWRLIIVVGVLIASIGGITWWQIDRQIEQTLQALRTDVVASHNLVQHAIVDHDDEVFRSALSGKDPSWTANQMDLFQAGLIVDRSPLGLVPEEGTLPAILRLENDEIAVGEQSASIEFSADLNEAIVTTDQPYRVEESNDVVVLQQTAIFRRGDSRWLLAPPTAEFWDKTKTTEREHLTVIYPARDEAIIEMLTADIDAELGRMCATLKDINCPDNLHLAVRFDTDPTLLISLSQPLGALQRSLDREGVIELPTPTVAGLPVKEDPLLWEAGYASLRDGYARHILSTAIVRLVGWRCCDNALLFNALLDYQLGQLGLKEWSIGEADHRQILESRIRLTNLNPYLRASVYNDIDEERLWEWHAAADFLINGIPNSSAAGIQRLLAETGIFDQFLKSVLSFALAESDGLFPNNLDAAWWLYALNSDALTSTEPLIPSTHQELLMACQAIEGIQRTDRSELYRYASDTGEWTELYSLPGYIWMSALPDPSKALLQEFSSQEGVWRTKIWRDNDLNTAYTAPGGAFSISFNETDFAGERLLAYSFGLDSENVRMTVIDLNHCDENGCRTYEPPGRPVWSPDGELALFFRVNESISELTYIATSNSHILTDITNTVVGSLALGPGNAQADSAELTPLVFGRSPFWIDNGTYGFIRRIEMGGPVADGGEEIIVLGMVDDPSPYLILSLADLTPLLPASVRRDQLTLGYAATHPNIPNKLFITVIDRAEGNAYAFSYDLETGTPELHFDLPATPYHSLGFSPDGRYMLMTGQYRTRFGPSGETAVLLVKDLVDGQTTPFIIRPPFFMPSVAYDWTEDSRLLAMTMGGNLVAIVDPERADVQLLPYNFGSCTSVVWVNP
;
A
#
# COMPACT_ATOMS: atom_id res chain seq x y z
N MET A 1 55.69 -39.75 -24.07
CA MET A 1 55.59 -41.00 -23.27
C MET A 1 54.11 -41.31 -23.08
N PRO A 2 53.74 -42.59 -23.00
CA PRO A 2 52.67 -43.29 -23.76
C PRO A 2 51.29 -43.22 -23.07
N THR A 3 50.13 -43.59 -23.65
CA THR A 3 49.77 -44.84 -24.38
C THR A 3 48.60 -44.71 -25.36
N ASN A 4 48.76 -45.42 -26.49
CA ASN A 4 47.79 -46.21 -27.29
C ASN A 4 46.44 -45.63 -27.74
N PHE A 5 46.31 -45.39 -29.05
CA PHE A 5 45.23 -45.98 -29.85
C PHE A 5 45.67 -46.11 -31.32
N ASP A 6 45.55 -47.32 -31.86
CA ASP A 6 45.97 -47.79 -33.18
C ASP A 6 44.70 -48.21 -33.93
N TRP A 7 44.50 -47.74 -35.16
CA TRP A 7 43.37 -48.16 -35.99
C TRP A 7 43.82 -49.32 -36.88
N GLN A 8 43.37 -50.52 -36.54
CA GLN A 8 43.33 -51.66 -37.45
C GLN A 8 41.91 -51.81 -37.99
N THR A 9 41.75 -51.69 -39.31
CA THR A 9 40.68 -52.38 -40.04
C THR A 9 41.25 -53.71 -40.50
N GLU A 10 40.73 -54.80 -39.92
CA GLU A 10 40.96 -56.17 -40.39
C GLU A 10 40.31 -56.35 -41.78
N GLU A 11 41.06 -56.07 -42.83
CA GLU A 11 41.10 -56.91 -44.02
C GLU A 11 42.48 -57.55 -44.02
N ASP A 12 42.58 -58.82 -43.62
CA ASP A 12 43.81 -59.58 -43.82
C ASP A 12 43.54 -60.91 -44.51
N GLU A 13 44.08 -60.92 -45.72
CA GLU A 13 44.44 -62.05 -46.55
C GLU A 13 44.97 -63.25 -45.75
N ARG A 14 44.35 -64.42 -45.94
CA ARG A 14 45.07 -65.70 -45.95
C ARG A 14 44.52 -66.62 -47.03
N ARG A 15 45.08 -66.52 -48.24
CA ARG A 15 45.32 -67.71 -49.08
C ARG A 15 46.66 -67.60 -49.82
N PRO A 16 47.53 -68.62 -49.74
CA PRO A 16 48.75 -68.67 -50.50
C PRO A 16 48.48 -69.04 -51.97
N LYS A 17 49.34 -68.49 -52.84
CA LYS A 17 49.49 -68.84 -54.25
C LYS A 17 49.63 -70.35 -54.46
N ASN A 18 48.95 -70.90 -55.46
CA ASN A 18 49.62 -71.51 -56.63
C ASN A 18 48.64 -72.00 -57.71
N ASN A 19 49.09 -71.78 -58.94
CA ASN A 19 48.79 -72.46 -60.21
C ASN A 19 47.33 -72.56 -60.63
N TRP A 20 46.96 -71.90 -61.73
CA TRP A 20 46.34 -72.55 -62.88
C TRP A 20 46.66 -71.77 -64.16
N ASP A 21 47.24 -72.48 -65.12
CA ASP A 21 47.54 -72.05 -66.49
C ASP A 21 46.25 -71.66 -67.25
N GLU A 22 46.32 -70.61 -68.07
CA GLU A 22 45.51 -70.51 -69.30
C GLU A 22 46.01 -71.57 -70.31
N PRO A 23 45.17 -72.19 -71.19
CA PRO A 23 44.30 -71.50 -72.16
C PRO A 23 42.96 -72.26 -72.43
N ALA A 24 42.01 -71.92 -73.31
CA ALA A 24 42.07 -71.31 -74.63
C ALA A 24 40.69 -70.77 -75.09
N GLU A 25 40.74 -69.80 -76.00
CA GLU A 25 39.62 -69.38 -76.87
C GLU A 25 38.96 -70.56 -77.60
N SER A 26 37.63 -70.53 -77.71
CA SER A 26 36.91 -71.23 -78.77
C SER A 26 35.80 -70.34 -79.37
N ALA A 27 35.73 -70.39 -80.69
CA ALA A 27 35.06 -69.50 -81.63
C ALA A 27 33.51 -69.42 -81.51
N PRO A 28 32.85 -68.40 -82.12
CA PRO A 28 31.42 -68.15 -81.92
C PRO A 28 30.54 -69.11 -82.73
N GLY A 29 29.69 -69.87 -82.03
CA GLY A 29 28.62 -70.67 -82.62
C GLY A 29 27.32 -69.87 -82.83
N LYS A 30 26.79 -69.90 -84.06
CA LYS A 30 25.55 -69.23 -84.50
C LYS A 30 24.34 -69.54 -83.59
N PRO A 31 23.43 -68.57 -83.37
CA PRO A 31 22.26 -68.77 -82.51
C PRO A 31 21.19 -69.58 -83.23
N THR A 32 20.77 -70.69 -82.61
CA THR A 32 19.50 -71.36 -82.94
C THR A 32 18.41 -70.79 -82.04
N LYS A 33 17.43 -70.11 -82.64
CA LYS A 33 16.26 -69.56 -81.94
C LYS A 33 15.42 -70.69 -81.35
N ARG A 34 15.64 -71.04 -80.08
CA ARG A 34 14.65 -71.74 -79.25
C ARG A 34 13.66 -70.71 -78.69
N LYS A 35 12.38 -70.86 -79.03
CA LYS A 35 11.29 -70.09 -78.44
C LYS A 35 11.26 -70.40 -76.94
N LEU A 36 11.72 -69.47 -76.09
CA LEU A 36 11.48 -69.54 -74.65
C LEU A 36 9.97 -69.43 -74.40
N PRO A 37 9.36 -70.32 -73.60
CA PRO A 37 7.95 -70.21 -73.27
C PRO A 37 7.72 -68.96 -72.42
N TRP A 38 7.02 -67.97 -72.97
CA TRP A 38 6.71 -66.67 -72.34
C TRP A 38 6.06 -66.80 -70.95
N ARG A 39 5.39 -67.93 -70.68
CA ARG A 39 4.85 -68.27 -69.36
C ARG A 39 5.93 -68.37 -68.27
N LEU A 40 7.16 -68.78 -68.60
CA LEU A 40 8.26 -68.91 -67.65
C LEU A 40 8.91 -67.57 -67.32
N ILE A 41 8.91 -66.61 -68.27
CA ILE A 41 9.35 -65.23 -68.03
C ILE A 41 8.31 -64.47 -67.19
N ILE A 42 7.01 -64.68 -67.42
CA ILE A 42 5.95 -64.12 -66.58
C ILE A 42 6.02 -64.70 -65.17
N VAL A 43 6.22 -66.01 -65.01
CA VAL A 43 6.34 -66.62 -63.67
C VAL A 43 7.57 -66.10 -62.93
N VAL A 44 8.74 -66.02 -63.57
CA VAL A 44 9.96 -65.48 -62.94
C VAL A 44 9.83 -63.98 -62.66
N GLY A 45 9.22 -63.20 -63.56
CA GLY A 45 8.95 -61.77 -63.36
C GLY A 45 7.97 -61.51 -62.23
N VAL A 46 6.89 -62.31 -62.13
CA VAL A 46 5.96 -62.28 -61.00
C VAL A 46 6.67 -62.71 -59.72
N LEU A 47 7.54 -63.73 -59.74
CA LEU A 47 8.28 -64.17 -58.56
C LEU A 47 9.27 -63.10 -58.06
N ILE A 48 9.98 -62.42 -58.98
CA ILE A 48 10.89 -61.32 -58.63
C ILE A 48 10.10 -60.11 -58.12
N ALA A 49 8.97 -59.75 -58.74
CA ALA A 49 8.10 -58.68 -58.26
C ALA A 49 7.43 -59.03 -56.92
N SER A 50 7.09 -60.30 -56.69
CA SER A 50 6.53 -60.79 -55.42
C SER A 50 7.58 -60.75 -54.32
N ILE A 51 8.79 -61.24 -54.60
CA ILE A 51 9.91 -61.20 -53.66
C ILE A 51 10.28 -59.75 -53.35
N GLY A 52 10.40 -58.89 -54.37
CA GLY A 52 10.68 -57.45 -54.22
C GLY A 52 9.59 -56.73 -53.44
N GLY A 53 8.32 -57.04 -53.69
CA GLY A 53 7.19 -56.50 -52.94
C GLY A 53 7.17 -56.98 -51.48
N ILE A 54 7.50 -58.25 -51.22
CA ILE A 54 7.59 -58.80 -49.86
C ILE A 54 8.77 -58.21 -49.10
N THR A 55 9.93 -58.04 -49.74
CA THR A 55 11.11 -57.40 -49.11
C THR A 55 10.85 -55.92 -48.84
N TRP A 56 10.26 -55.19 -49.78
CA TRP A 56 9.86 -53.80 -49.56
C TRP A 56 8.85 -53.69 -48.43
N TRP A 57 7.82 -54.55 -48.38
CA TRP A 57 6.83 -54.58 -47.30
C TRP A 57 7.44 -54.96 -45.94
N GLN A 58 8.43 -55.86 -45.90
CA GLN A 58 9.14 -56.20 -44.66
C GLN A 58 10.04 -55.06 -44.17
N ILE A 59 10.70 -54.35 -45.09
CA ILE A 59 11.52 -53.18 -44.77
C ILE A 59 10.63 -52.04 -44.27
N ASP A 60 9.53 -51.76 -44.97
CA ASP A 60 8.55 -50.73 -44.59
C ASP A 60 7.97 -51.03 -43.20
N ARG A 61 7.59 -52.29 -42.94
CA ARG A 61 7.10 -52.72 -41.62
C ARG A 61 8.19 -52.65 -40.53
N GLN A 62 9.45 -52.93 -40.85
CA GLN A 62 10.56 -52.77 -39.90
C GLN A 62 10.88 -51.31 -39.62
N ILE A 63 10.77 -50.43 -40.62
CA ILE A 63 10.94 -48.98 -40.46
C ILE A 63 9.83 -48.45 -39.55
N GLU A 64 8.57 -48.79 -39.83
CA GLU A 64 7.41 -48.40 -39.02
C GLU A 64 7.55 -48.86 -37.56
N GLN A 65 7.93 -50.13 -37.35
CA GLN A 65 8.14 -50.68 -36.01
C GLN A 65 9.30 -50.01 -35.26
N THR A 66 10.38 -49.67 -35.98
CA THR A 66 11.54 -49.00 -35.37
C THR A 66 11.19 -47.55 -35.02
N LEU A 67 10.52 -46.82 -35.91
CA LEU A 67 10.06 -45.46 -35.65
C LEU A 67 9.06 -45.43 -34.50
N GLN A 68 8.14 -46.38 -34.41
CA GLN A 68 7.17 -46.45 -33.32
C GLN A 68 7.84 -46.78 -31.96
N ALA A 69 8.86 -47.63 -31.94
CA ALA A 69 9.68 -47.86 -30.75
C ALA A 69 10.44 -46.59 -30.34
N LEU A 70 11.07 -45.89 -31.28
CA LEU A 70 11.76 -44.62 -31.01
C LEU A 70 10.79 -43.53 -30.50
N ARG A 71 9.58 -43.42 -31.07
CA ARG A 71 8.54 -42.53 -30.57
C ARG A 71 8.17 -42.84 -29.12
N THR A 72 8.01 -44.12 -28.80
CA THR A 72 7.70 -44.58 -27.43
C THR A 72 8.78 -44.15 -26.45
N ASP A 73 10.05 -44.32 -26.82
CA ASP A 73 11.17 -43.93 -25.95
C ASP A 73 11.28 -42.41 -25.78
N VAL A 74 11.06 -41.63 -26.84
CA VAL A 74 11.04 -40.16 -26.77
C VAL A 74 9.89 -39.67 -25.89
N VAL A 75 8.69 -40.23 -26.05
CA VAL A 75 7.52 -39.93 -25.20
C VAL A 75 7.81 -40.23 -23.74
N ALA A 76 8.42 -41.38 -23.44
CA ALA A 76 8.80 -41.74 -22.08
C ALA A 76 9.81 -40.74 -21.46
N SER A 77 10.82 -40.32 -22.23
CA SER A 77 11.77 -39.30 -21.80
C SER A 77 11.14 -37.94 -21.59
N HIS A 78 10.23 -37.50 -22.46
CA HIS A 78 9.48 -36.26 -22.29
C HIS A 78 8.63 -36.29 -21.02
N ASN A 79 7.86 -37.37 -20.81
CA ASN A 79 7.02 -37.51 -19.63
C ASN A 79 7.84 -37.53 -18.34
N LEU A 80 9.03 -38.12 -18.34
CA LEU A 80 9.95 -38.08 -17.19
C LEU A 80 10.38 -36.65 -16.86
N VAL A 81 10.72 -35.85 -17.88
CA VAL A 81 11.08 -34.43 -17.71
C VAL A 81 9.90 -33.64 -17.14
N GLN A 82 8.69 -33.82 -17.69
CA GLN A 82 7.49 -33.13 -17.24
C GLN A 82 7.13 -33.46 -15.79
N HIS A 83 7.22 -34.73 -15.39
CA HIS A 83 7.05 -35.12 -13.98
C HIS A 83 8.09 -34.47 -13.08
N ALA A 84 9.36 -34.48 -13.46
CA ALA A 84 10.41 -33.86 -12.65
C ALA A 84 10.18 -32.36 -12.44
N ILE A 85 9.66 -31.65 -13.45
CA ILE A 85 9.31 -30.22 -13.35
C ILE A 85 8.17 -30.01 -12.34
N VAL A 86 7.06 -30.75 -12.46
CA VAL A 86 5.90 -30.58 -11.57
C VAL A 86 6.23 -31.01 -10.14
N ASP A 87 6.95 -32.11 -9.98
CA ASP A 87 7.33 -32.66 -8.67
C ASP A 87 8.52 -31.91 -8.02
N HIS A 88 9.11 -30.93 -8.74
CA HIS A 88 10.30 -30.18 -8.32
C HIS A 88 11.49 -31.09 -7.94
N ASP A 89 11.65 -32.22 -8.63
CA ASP A 89 12.72 -33.20 -8.40
C ASP A 89 13.98 -32.84 -9.22
N ASP A 90 14.94 -32.18 -8.57
CA ASP A 90 16.16 -31.69 -9.20
C ASP A 90 17.10 -32.82 -9.65
N GLU A 91 17.12 -33.94 -8.93
CA GLU A 91 17.97 -35.10 -9.24
C GLU A 91 17.46 -35.79 -10.51
N VAL A 92 16.15 -36.03 -10.60
CA VAL A 92 15.53 -36.64 -11.78
C VAL A 92 15.67 -35.73 -12.98
N PHE A 93 15.37 -34.44 -12.85
CA PHE A 93 15.48 -33.48 -13.95
C PHE A 93 16.92 -33.40 -14.48
N ARG A 94 17.91 -33.26 -13.59
CA ARG A 94 19.34 -33.25 -13.96
C ARG A 94 19.75 -34.53 -14.70
N SER A 95 19.22 -35.68 -14.28
CA SER A 95 19.52 -36.98 -14.92
C SER A 95 18.93 -37.13 -16.33
N ALA A 96 17.93 -36.32 -16.67
CA ALA A 96 17.27 -36.31 -17.98
C ALA A 96 17.95 -35.35 -18.98
N LEU A 97 18.86 -34.49 -18.53
CA LEU A 97 19.65 -33.59 -19.38
C LEU A 97 20.83 -34.34 -20.04
N SER A 98 21.17 -33.97 -21.27
CA SER A 98 22.24 -34.63 -22.03
C SER A 98 23.65 -34.46 -21.46
N GLY A 99 23.90 -33.36 -20.72
CA GLY A 99 25.21 -33.02 -20.16
C GLY A 99 26.32 -32.72 -21.18
N LYS A 100 26.04 -32.80 -22.49
CA LYS A 100 27.03 -32.60 -23.56
C LYS A 100 27.52 -31.15 -23.65
N ASP A 101 26.69 -30.20 -23.23
CA ASP A 101 27.03 -28.80 -23.06
C ASP A 101 26.85 -28.41 -21.58
N PRO A 102 27.94 -28.24 -20.83
CA PRO A 102 27.87 -27.88 -19.41
C PRO A 102 27.20 -26.53 -19.15
N SER A 103 27.35 -25.56 -20.06
CA SER A 103 26.79 -24.22 -19.89
C SER A 103 25.28 -24.24 -20.09
N TRP A 104 24.79 -24.88 -21.16
CA TRP A 104 23.38 -25.07 -21.36
C TRP A 104 22.74 -25.91 -20.24
N THR A 105 23.42 -26.95 -19.76
CA THR A 105 22.93 -27.78 -18.65
C THR A 105 22.76 -26.96 -17.37
N ALA A 106 23.72 -26.08 -17.05
CA ALA A 106 23.60 -25.16 -15.92
C ALA A 106 22.41 -24.20 -16.10
N ASN A 107 22.27 -23.60 -17.29
CA ASN A 107 21.17 -22.70 -17.62
C ASN A 107 19.79 -23.37 -17.47
N GLN A 108 19.66 -24.64 -17.86
CA GLN A 108 18.42 -25.41 -17.64
C GLN A 108 18.16 -25.65 -16.14
N MET A 109 19.19 -25.92 -15.35
CA MET A 109 19.02 -26.07 -13.90
C MET A 109 18.62 -24.76 -13.23
N ASP A 110 19.16 -23.62 -13.68
CA ASP A 110 18.79 -22.30 -13.15
C ASP A 110 17.32 -21.98 -13.47
N LEU A 111 16.85 -22.29 -14.68
CA LEU A 111 15.43 -22.14 -15.05
C LEU A 111 14.52 -23.07 -14.25
N PHE A 112 14.96 -24.30 -14.01
CA PHE A 112 14.23 -25.26 -13.17
C PHE A 112 14.07 -24.75 -11.74
N GLN A 113 15.15 -24.23 -11.14
CA GLN A 113 15.12 -23.66 -9.79
C GLN A 113 14.25 -22.41 -9.70
N ALA A 114 14.17 -21.62 -10.78
CA ALA A 114 13.29 -20.46 -10.88
C ALA A 114 11.83 -20.83 -11.22
N GLY A 115 11.50 -22.10 -11.48
CA GLY A 115 10.15 -22.53 -11.91
C GLY A 115 9.79 -22.16 -13.36
N LEU A 116 10.73 -21.63 -14.15
CA LEU A 116 10.49 -21.02 -15.46
C LEU A 116 10.67 -21.98 -16.66
N ILE A 117 10.79 -23.29 -16.43
CA ILE A 117 10.91 -24.26 -17.55
C ILE A 117 9.66 -24.24 -18.42
N VAL A 118 8.48 -24.29 -17.80
CA VAL A 118 7.18 -24.20 -18.50
C VAL A 118 6.50 -22.87 -18.26
N ASP A 119 6.68 -22.25 -17.09
CA ASP A 119 6.10 -20.96 -16.76
C ASP A 119 6.66 -19.83 -17.64
N ARG A 120 5.77 -18.97 -18.12
CA ARG A 120 6.04 -17.79 -18.95
C ARG A 120 5.46 -16.53 -18.32
N SER A 121 5.23 -16.52 -17.00
CA SER A 121 4.81 -15.36 -16.21
C SER A 121 5.63 -14.08 -16.49
N PRO A 122 6.93 -14.12 -16.83
CA PRO A 122 7.65 -12.90 -17.24
C PRO A 122 7.12 -12.24 -18.52
N LEU A 123 6.33 -12.96 -19.32
CA LEU A 123 5.63 -12.47 -20.50
C LEU A 123 4.11 -12.33 -20.25
N GLY A 124 3.65 -12.45 -19.01
CA GLY A 124 2.23 -12.39 -18.63
C GLY A 124 1.45 -13.68 -18.88
N LEU A 125 2.13 -14.82 -18.96
CA LEU A 125 1.56 -16.11 -19.37
C LEU A 125 1.83 -17.21 -18.35
N VAL A 126 0.83 -17.53 -17.53
CA VAL A 126 0.95 -18.57 -16.49
C VAL A 126 0.37 -19.88 -17.03
N PRO A 127 0.98 -21.05 -16.77
CA PRO A 127 0.40 -22.33 -17.18
C PRO A 127 -1.02 -22.49 -16.63
N GLU A 128 -1.96 -22.95 -17.47
CA GLU A 128 -3.35 -23.09 -17.05
C GLU A 128 -3.52 -24.21 -16.01
N GLU A 129 -4.41 -24.01 -15.04
CA GLU A 129 -4.55 -24.93 -13.91
C GLU A 129 -4.96 -26.34 -14.38
N GLY A 130 -4.30 -27.37 -13.85
CA GLY A 130 -4.56 -28.77 -14.21
C GLY A 130 -4.00 -29.22 -15.57
N THR A 131 -3.26 -28.35 -16.28
CA THR A 131 -2.65 -28.70 -17.59
C THR A 131 -1.23 -29.23 -17.48
N LEU A 132 -0.64 -29.18 -16.28
CA LEU A 132 0.66 -29.77 -15.96
C LEU A 132 0.48 -31.03 -15.10
N PRO A 133 1.31 -32.09 -15.29
CA PRO A 133 2.38 -32.20 -16.29
C PRO A 133 1.83 -32.42 -17.72
N ALA A 134 2.57 -31.93 -18.72
CA ALA A 134 2.23 -32.07 -20.14
C ALA A 134 2.54 -33.49 -20.68
N ILE A 135 1.76 -34.49 -20.24
CA ILE A 135 1.99 -35.91 -20.51
C ILE A 135 1.54 -36.29 -21.92
N LEU A 136 2.46 -36.85 -22.71
CA LEU A 136 2.20 -37.38 -24.04
C LEU A 136 1.78 -38.86 -23.99
N ARG A 137 0.78 -39.23 -24.80
CA ARG A 137 0.35 -40.61 -25.04
C ARG A 137 0.59 -41.02 -26.49
N LEU A 138 0.75 -42.32 -26.73
CA LEU A 138 0.92 -42.88 -28.07
C LEU A 138 -0.42 -42.91 -28.82
N GLU A 139 -0.42 -42.62 -30.12
CA GLU A 139 -1.58 -42.43 -31.04
C GLU A 139 -2.64 -43.57 -31.08
N ASN A 140 -2.48 -44.66 -30.32
CA ASN A 140 -3.39 -45.81 -30.34
C ASN A 140 -4.45 -45.82 -29.22
N ASP A 141 -4.46 -44.83 -28.32
CA ASP A 141 -5.48 -44.68 -27.27
C ASP A 141 -6.50 -43.61 -27.69
N GLU A 142 -7.81 -43.87 -27.51
CA GLU A 142 -8.87 -42.90 -27.83
C GLU A 142 -8.67 -41.59 -27.08
N ILE A 143 -8.55 -40.48 -27.82
CA ILE A 143 -8.26 -39.16 -27.25
C ILE A 143 -9.42 -38.71 -26.35
N ALA A 144 -9.16 -38.58 -25.05
CA ALA A 144 -10.14 -38.07 -24.07
C ALA A 144 -10.19 -36.53 -24.08
N VAL A 145 -11.31 -35.96 -23.64
CA VAL A 145 -11.48 -34.50 -23.52
C VAL A 145 -10.48 -33.95 -22.48
N GLY A 146 -9.50 -33.17 -22.94
CA GLY A 146 -8.43 -32.59 -22.11
C GLY A 146 -6.98 -32.98 -22.49
N GLU A 147 -6.78 -33.75 -23.56
CA GLU A 147 -5.45 -34.26 -23.96
C GLU A 147 -4.70 -33.33 -24.95
N GLN A 148 -3.36 -33.24 -24.80
CA GLN A 148 -2.48 -32.37 -25.59
C GLN A 148 -1.93 -33.08 -26.84
N SER A 149 -2.03 -32.43 -28.00
CA SER A 149 -1.39 -32.88 -29.25
C SER A 149 0.13 -32.65 -29.20
N ALA A 150 0.88 -33.63 -29.73
CA ALA A 150 2.32 -33.47 -29.95
C ALA A 150 2.76 -34.01 -31.30
N SER A 151 3.63 -33.26 -31.98
CA SER A 151 4.31 -33.71 -33.19
C SER A 151 5.75 -34.09 -32.88
N ILE A 152 6.16 -35.30 -33.28
CA ILE A 152 7.54 -35.79 -33.11
C ILE A 152 8.18 -35.96 -34.48
N GLU A 153 9.21 -35.16 -34.75
CA GLU A 153 10.03 -35.23 -35.97
C GLU A 153 11.42 -35.78 -35.65
N PHE A 154 11.89 -36.75 -36.43
CA PHE A 154 13.22 -37.33 -36.26
C PHE A 154 14.20 -36.82 -37.32
N SER A 155 15.46 -36.65 -36.92
CA SER A 155 16.56 -36.42 -37.87
C SER A 155 16.75 -37.62 -38.79
N ALA A 156 17.34 -37.39 -39.98
CA ALA A 156 17.57 -38.45 -40.97
C ALA A 156 18.47 -39.60 -40.45
N ASP A 157 19.31 -39.33 -39.46
CA ASP A 157 20.18 -40.31 -38.79
C ASP A 157 19.56 -40.92 -37.52
N LEU A 158 18.32 -40.54 -37.16
CA LEU A 158 17.56 -41.02 -36.01
C LEU A 158 18.27 -40.84 -34.65
N ASN A 159 19.15 -39.84 -34.54
CA ASN A 159 19.86 -39.50 -33.30
C ASN A 159 19.31 -38.26 -32.59
N GLU A 160 18.45 -37.49 -33.26
CA GLU A 160 17.78 -36.31 -32.75
C GLU A 160 16.27 -36.42 -32.99
N ALA A 161 15.48 -35.99 -32.02
CA ALA A 161 14.04 -35.90 -32.10
C ALA A 161 13.60 -34.52 -31.63
N ILE A 162 12.80 -33.83 -32.45
CA ILE A 162 12.16 -32.57 -32.12
C ILE A 162 10.73 -32.89 -31.71
N VAL A 163 10.39 -32.56 -30.47
CA VAL A 163 9.06 -32.74 -29.89
C VAL A 163 8.43 -31.37 -29.77
N THR A 164 7.29 -31.16 -30.41
CA THR A 164 6.49 -29.94 -30.29
C THR A 164 5.20 -30.27 -29.55
N THR A 165 4.89 -29.56 -28.48
CA THR A 165 3.71 -29.79 -27.63
C THR A 165 2.87 -28.53 -27.50
N ASP A 166 1.55 -28.66 -27.67
CA ASP A 166 0.62 -27.56 -27.44
C ASP A 166 0.40 -27.35 -25.94
N GLN A 167 0.87 -26.23 -25.41
CA GLN A 167 0.77 -25.87 -24.00
C GLN A 167 -0.23 -24.70 -23.82
N PRO A 168 -1.33 -24.91 -23.08
CA PRO A 168 -2.23 -23.83 -22.68
C PRO A 168 -1.63 -22.96 -21.57
N TYR A 169 -1.85 -21.66 -21.70
CA TYR A 169 -1.47 -20.61 -20.76
C TYR A 169 -2.69 -19.73 -20.49
N ARG A 170 -2.84 -19.29 -19.25
CA ARG A 170 -3.74 -18.21 -18.87
C ARG A 170 -2.99 -16.88 -18.98
N VAL A 171 -3.60 -15.92 -19.65
CA VAL A 171 -3.12 -14.53 -19.68
C VAL A 171 -3.45 -13.89 -18.33
N GLU A 172 -2.45 -13.37 -17.62
CA GLU A 172 -2.64 -12.84 -16.26
C GLU A 172 -3.68 -11.71 -16.16
N GLU A 173 -3.83 -10.92 -17.22
CA GLU A 173 -4.69 -9.72 -17.22
C GLU A 173 -6.15 -10.01 -17.60
N SER A 174 -6.39 -10.85 -18.60
CA SER A 174 -7.76 -11.13 -19.04
C SER A 174 -8.32 -12.43 -18.48
N ASN A 175 -7.47 -13.26 -17.87
CA ASN A 175 -7.76 -14.66 -17.55
C ASN A 175 -8.18 -15.50 -18.76
N ASP A 176 -7.96 -15.03 -19.99
CA ASP A 176 -8.20 -15.82 -21.20
C ASP A 176 -7.16 -16.93 -21.33
N VAL A 177 -7.57 -18.06 -21.89
CA VAL A 177 -6.67 -19.18 -22.16
C VAL A 177 -6.18 -19.11 -23.61
N VAL A 178 -4.86 -19.08 -23.79
CA VAL A 178 -4.16 -19.13 -25.07
C VAL A 178 -3.28 -20.37 -25.16
N VAL A 179 -2.97 -20.82 -26.37
CA VAL A 179 -2.17 -22.04 -26.58
C VAL A 179 -0.90 -21.71 -27.35
N LEU A 180 0.24 -22.12 -26.82
CA LEU A 180 1.56 -21.97 -27.45
C LEU A 180 2.24 -23.34 -27.63
N GLN A 181 2.85 -23.53 -28.79
CA GLN A 181 3.71 -24.66 -29.12
C GLN A 181 5.08 -24.50 -28.45
N GLN A 182 5.36 -25.38 -27.50
CA GLN A 182 6.68 -25.52 -26.87
C GLN A 182 7.51 -26.55 -27.64
N THR A 183 8.76 -26.22 -27.92
CA THR A 183 9.69 -27.11 -28.66
C THR A 183 10.76 -27.67 -27.72
N ALA A 184 10.85 -28.99 -27.63
CA ALA A 184 11.90 -29.69 -26.90
C ALA A 184 12.73 -30.57 -27.85
N ILE A 185 14.04 -30.57 -27.69
CA ILE A 185 14.95 -31.37 -28.51
C ILE A 185 15.56 -32.46 -27.67
N PHE A 186 15.39 -33.70 -28.11
CA PHE A 186 15.97 -34.87 -27.49
C PHE A 186 17.07 -35.43 -28.38
N ARG A 187 18.17 -35.86 -27.75
CA ARG A 187 19.23 -36.62 -28.43
C ARG A 187 19.39 -37.98 -27.79
N ARG A 188 19.73 -38.95 -28.62
CA ARG A 188 19.98 -40.31 -28.17
C ARG A 188 21.25 -40.36 -27.29
N GLY A 189 21.09 -40.80 -26.04
CA GLY A 189 22.16 -41.19 -25.14
C GLY A 189 22.41 -42.70 -25.18
N ASP A 190 23.26 -43.18 -24.27
CA ASP A 190 23.65 -44.61 -24.23
C ASP A 190 22.50 -45.55 -23.87
N SER A 191 21.55 -45.07 -23.05
CA SER A 191 20.43 -45.88 -22.53
C SER A 191 19.04 -45.29 -22.75
N ARG A 192 18.94 -43.97 -23.01
CA ARG A 192 17.67 -43.25 -23.18
C ARG A 192 17.85 -41.99 -24.03
N TRP A 193 16.74 -41.40 -24.45
CA TRP A 193 16.72 -40.06 -25.02
C TRP A 193 16.88 -39.02 -23.90
N LEU A 194 17.71 -38.01 -24.12
CA LEU A 194 18.03 -36.97 -23.15
C LEU A 194 17.72 -35.60 -23.74
N LEU A 195 17.19 -34.69 -22.92
CA LEU A 195 16.93 -33.30 -23.33
C LEU A 195 18.27 -32.62 -23.66
N ALA A 196 18.36 -31.98 -24.81
CA ALA A 196 19.61 -31.50 -25.39
C ALA A 196 19.47 -30.08 -25.95
N PRO A 197 20.58 -29.30 -25.99
CA PRO A 197 20.56 -27.98 -26.60
C PRO A 197 20.31 -28.08 -28.11
N PRO A 198 19.54 -27.16 -28.71
CA PRO A 198 19.44 -27.04 -30.15
C PRO A 198 20.80 -26.81 -30.82
N THR A 199 21.00 -27.35 -32.03
CA THR A 199 22.23 -27.09 -32.82
C THR A 199 22.20 -25.69 -33.44
N ALA A 200 23.35 -25.22 -33.93
CA ALA A 200 23.40 -24.00 -34.75
C ALA A 200 22.57 -24.13 -36.05
N GLU A 201 22.47 -25.34 -36.60
CA GLU A 201 21.66 -25.63 -37.80
C GLU A 201 20.16 -25.48 -37.53
N PHE A 202 19.70 -25.79 -36.32
CA PHE A 202 18.30 -25.61 -35.91
C PHE A 202 17.86 -24.14 -35.96
N TRP A 203 18.75 -23.23 -35.54
CA TRP A 203 18.49 -21.78 -35.48
C TRP A 203 18.67 -21.05 -36.81
N ASP A 204 19.41 -21.66 -37.74
CA ASP A 204 19.89 -21.03 -38.97
C ASP A 204 20.71 -19.74 -38.68
N LYS A 205 21.03 -18.96 -39.71
CA LYS A 205 21.83 -17.73 -39.58
C LYS A 205 21.05 -16.62 -38.89
N THR A 206 21.77 -15.76 -38.17
CA THR A 206 21.19 -14.53 -37.66
C THR A 206 20.85 -13.56 -38.79
N LYS A 207 19.73 -12.87 -38.64
CA LYS A 207 19.24 -11.81 -39.51
C LYS A 207 19.08 -10.52 -38.72
N THR A 208 19.05 -9.41 -39.43
CA THR A 208 18.82 -8.08 -38.86
C THR A 208 17.81 -7.34 -39.70
N THR A 209 16.81 -6.77 -39.04
CA THR A 209 15.76 -5.97 -39.65
C THR A 209 15.70 -4.62 -38.96
N GLU A 210 15.58 -3.56 -39.75
CA GLU A 210 15.54 -2.17 -39.29
C GLU A 210 14.21 -1.53 -39.72
N ARG A 211 13.57 -0.84 -38.78
CA ARG A 211 12.35 -0.05 -38.96
C ARG A 211 12.56 1.37 -38.43
N GLU A 212 11.48 2.12 -38.19
CA GLU A 212 11.53 3.54 -37.84
C GLU A 212 12.15 3.78 -36.46
N HIS A 213 11.77 2.97 -35.46
CA HIS A 213 12.21 3.09 -34.07
C HIS A 213 12.99 1.87 -33.57
N LEU A 214 13.05 0.78 -34.35
CA LEU A 214 13.62 -0.49 -33.93
C LEU A 214 14.65 -1.04 -34.92
N THR A 215 15.77 -1.53 -34.38
CA THR A 215 16.63 -2.52 -35.05
C THR A 215 16.57 -3.82 -34.28
N VAL A 216 16.21 -4.91 -34.97
CA VAL A 216 16.02 -6.21 -34.37
C VAL A 216 16.99 -7.22 -34.96
N ILE A 217 17.70 -7.96 -34.10
CA ILE A 217 18.61 -9.06 -34.47
C ILE A 217 17.98 -10.37 -33.98
N TYR A 218 17.83 -11.37 -34.84
CA TYR A 218 17.11 -12.62 -34.52
C TYR A 218 17.61 -13.81 -35.35
N PRO A 219 17.41 -15.07 -34.91
CA PRO A 219 17.68 -16.26 -35.71
C PRO A 219 16.69 -16.39 -36.88
N ALA A 220 17.15 -16.77 -38.08
CA ALA A 220 16.30 -16.87 -39.27
C ALA A 220 15.13 -17.85 -39.13
N ARG A 221 15.22 -18.82 -38.20
CA ARG A 221 14.11 -19.71 -37.84
C ARG A 221 12.83 -18.94 -37.47
N ASP A 222 12.96 -17.86 -36.72
CA ASP A 222 11.83 -17.08 -36.18
C ASP A 222 11.46 -15.88 -37.08
N GLU A 223 11.97 -15.82 -38.32
CA GLU A 223 11.81 -14.65 -39.21
C GLU A 223 10.35 -14.24 -39.42
N ALA A 224 9.46 -15.19 -39.72
CA ALA A 224 8.08 -14.88 -40.01
C ALA A 224 7.36 -14.19 -38.84
N ILE A 225 7.59 -14.65 -37.60
CA ILE A 225 6.94 -14.08 -36.42
C ILE A 225 7.65 -12.80 -35.97
N ILE A 226 8.99 -12.74 -36.05
CA ILE A 226 9.75 -11.55 -35.67
C ILE A 226 9.47 -10.39 -36.61
N GLU A 227 9.31 -10.61 -37.92
CA GLU A 227 8.98 -9.51 -38.85
C GLU A 227 7.62 -8.86 -38.53
N MET A 228 6.64 -9.68 -38.12
CA MET A 228 5.33 -9.23 -37.65
C MET A 228 5.45 -8.51 -36.30
N LEU A 229 6.08 -9.13 -35.30
CA LEU A 229 6.32 -8.53 -33.98
C LEU A 229 7.06 -7.20 -34.10
N THR A 230 8.08 -7.13 -34.95
CA THR A 230 8.86 -5.91 -35.16
C THR A 230 7.97 -4.80 -35.75
N ALA A 231 7.06 -5.12 -36.66
CA ALA A 231 6.14 -4.12 -37.22
C ALA A 231 5.15 -3.61 -36.17
N ASP A 232 4.56 -4.51 -35.39
CA ASP A 232 3.56 -4.17 -34.38
C ASP A 232 4.20 -3.40 -33.21
N ILE A 233 5.36 -3.82 -32.72
CA ILE A 233 6.05 -3.16 -31.61
C ILE A 233 6.59 -1.78 -32.04
N ASP A 234 7.02 -1.61 -33.29
CA ASP A 234 7.41 -0.29 -33.85
C ASP A 234 6.19 0.66 -33.87
N ALA A 235 5.01 0.15 -34.26
CA ALA A 235 3.76 0.91 -34.18
C ALA A 235 3.36 1.23 -32.72
N GLU A 236 3.59 0.30 -31.79
CA GLU A 236 3.36 0.52 -30.36
C GLU A 236 4.27 1.58 -29.75
N LEU A 237 5.53 1.68 -30.19
CA LEU A 237 6.43 2.79 -29.82
C LEU A 237 5.89 4.13 -30.35
N GLY A 238 5.37 4.16 -31.58
CA GLY A 238 4.68 5.33 -32.11
C GLY A 238 3.44 5.71 -31.28
N ARG A 239 2.63 4.71 -30.90
CA ARG A 239 1.44 4.91 -30.05
C ARG A 239 1.81 5.40 -28.66
N MET A 240 2.87 4.87 -28.06
CA MET A 240 3.44 5.33 -26.79
C MET A 240 3.77 6.81 -26.85
N CYS A 241 4.49 7.25 -27.89
CA CYS A 241 4.84 8.66 -28.09
C CYS A 241 3.63 9.58 -28.32
N ALA A 242 2.56 9.06 -28.92
CA ALA A 242 1.34 9.83 -29.20
C ALA A 242 0.36 9.88 -28.00
N THR A 243 0.34 8.84 -27.17
CA THR A 243 -0.68 8.65 -26.11
C THR A 243 -0.19 9.13 -24.76
N LEU A 244 1.06 8.83 -24.39
CA LEU A 244 1.55 9.07 -23.04
C LEU A 244 1.88 10.56 -22.84
N LYS A 245 1.17 11.19 -21.91
CA LYS A 245 1.39 12.59 -21.54
C LYS A 245 2.83 12.81 -21.05
N ASP A 246 3.42 13.90 -21.51
CA ASP A 246 4.78 14.34 -21.18
C ASP A 246 5.90 13.35 -21.53
N ILE A 247 5.67 12.31 -22.33
CA ILE A 247 6.74 11.50 -22.93
C ILE A 247 7.23 12.20 -24.20
N ASN A 248 8.41 12.83 -24.12
CA ASN A 248 9.00 13.56 -25.25
C ASN A 248 9.89 12.62 -26.07
N CYS A 249 9.32 12.00 -27.11
CA CYS A 249 10.08 11.18 -28.03
C CYS A 249 10.88 12.06 -28.99
N PRO A 250 12.23 11.95 -29.03
CA PRO A 250 13.02 12.65 -30.03
C PRO A 250 12.85 12.01 -31.41
N ASP A 251 13.04 12.78 -32.47
CA ASP A 251 12.95 12.32 -33.87
C ASP A 251 13.92 11.15 -34.19
N ASN A 252 14.93 10.94 -33.35
CA ASN A 252 15.92 9.88 -33.49
C ASN A 252 15.80 8.78 -32.41
N LEU A 253 14.62 8.62 -31.80
CA LEU A 253 14.37 7.51 -30.89
C LEU A 253 14.56 6.19 -31.65
N HIS A 254 15.61 5.45 -31.25
CA HIS A 254 15.93 4.17 -31.86
C HIS A 254 16.42 3.17 -30.80
N LEU A 255 15.84 1.97 -30.79
CA LEU A 255 16.19 0.90 -29.85
C LEU A 255 16.74 -0.31 -30.62
N ALA A 256 17.81 -0.90 -30.08
CA ALA A 256 18.36 -2.15 -30.58
C ALA A 256 17.85 -3.31 -29.71
N VAL A 257 17.18 -4.28 -30.32
CA VAL A 257 16.64 -5.48 -29.67
C VAL A 257 17.32 -6.71 -30.27
N ARG A 258 17.73 -7.65 -29.41
CA ARG A 258 18.28 -8.95 -29.81
C ARG A 258 17.40 -10.05 -29.24
N PHE A 259 16.74 -10.80 -30.13
CA PHE A 259 16.07 -12.05 -29.79
C PHE A 259 17.13 -13.16 -29.73
N ASP A 260 17.55 -13.50 -28.52
CA ASP A 260 18.61 -14.48 -28.26
C ASP A 260 18.03 -15.88 -28.04
N THR A 261 18.89 -16.87 -28.26
CA THR A 261 18.60 -18.29 -28.07
C THR A 261 18.90 -18.78 -26.66
N ASP A 262 19.51 -17.94 -25.81
CA ASP A 262 19.79 -18.26 -24.40
C ASP A 262 18.49 -18.22 -23.56
N PRO A 263 18.05 -19.36 -23.02
CA PRO A 263 16.80 -19.42 -22.28
C PRO A 263 16.90 -18.75 -20.89
N THR A 264 18.11 -18.46 -20.37
CA THR A 264 18.26 -17.72 -19.10
C THR A 264 17.76 -16.28 -19.17
N LEU A 265 17.50 -15.76 -20.37
CA LEU A 265 16.85 -14.46 -20.52
C LEU A 265 15.48 -14.42 -19.84
N LEU A 266 14.74 -15.53 -19.77
CA LEU A 266 13.48 -15.61 -19.02
C LEU A 266 13.63 -15.29 -17.53
N ILE A 267 14.74 -15.72 -16.91
CA ILE A 267 15.04 -15.40 -15.50
C ILE A 267 15.29 -13.90 -15.33
N SER A 268 15.90 -13.24 -16.30
CA SER A 268 16.06 -11.79 -16.22
C SER A 268 14.77 -11.03 -16.43
N LEU A 269 13.84 -11.55 -17.25
CA LEU A 269 12.54 -10.93 -17.42
C LEU A 269 11.66 -11.07 -16.17
N SER A 270 11.87 -12.10 -15.34
CA SER A 270 11.10 -12.28 -14.09
C SER A 270 11.46 -11.28 -13.01
N GLN A 271 12.61 -10.59 -13.14
CA GLN A 271 12.99 -9.49 -12.27
C GLN A 271 12.41 -8.18 -12.82
N PRO A 272 11.86 -7.29 -11.97
CA PRO A 272 11.37 -6.00 -12.43
C PRO A 272 12.48 -5.22 -13.10
N LEU A 273 12.20 -4.71 -14.30
CA LEU A 273 13.15 -3.97 -15.12
C LEU A 273 14.44 -4.77 -15.44
N GLY A 274 14.45 -6.09 -15.30
CA GLY A 274 15.66 -6.89 -15.52
C GLY A 274 16.16 -6.87 -16.97
N ALA A 275 15.25 -6.76 -17.94
CA ALA A 275 15.59 -6.51 -19.35
C ALA A 275 16.38 -5.19 -19.53
N LEU A 276 15.94 -4.12 -18.85
CA LEU A 276 16.60 -2.82 -18.85
C LEU A 276 17.97 -2.92 -18.16
N GLN A 277 18.05 -3.54 -16.98
CA GLN A 277 19.31 -3.69 -16.25
C GLN A 277 20.38 -4.36 -17.11
N ARG A 278 20.04 -5.48 -17.76
CA ARG A 278 20.92 -6.13 -18.72
C ARG A 278 21.26 -5.24 -19.91
N SER A 279 20.31 -4.45 -20.40
CA SER A 279 20.54 -3.53 -21.50
C SER A 279 21.56 -2.43 -21.15
N LEU A 280 21.52 -1.92 -19.92
CA LEU A 280 22.50 -0.94 -19.42
C LEU A 280 23.92 -1.54 -19.34
N ASP A 281 24.03 -2.83 -18.96
CA ASP A 281 25.30 -3.55 -18.93
C ASP A 281 25.87 -3.87 -20.33
N ARG A 282 25.00 -3.98 -21.34
CA ARG A 282 25.31 -4.44 -22.71
C ARG A 282 25.22 -3.32 -23.76
N GLU A 283 25.78 -2.16 -23.45
CA GLU A 283 25.90 -1.02 -24.39
C GLU A 283 24.55 -0.57 -25.00
N GLY A 284 23.43 -0.81 -24.31
CA GLY A 284 22.11 -0.37 -24.74
C GLY A 284 21.37 -1.30 -25.70
N VAL A 285 21.77 -2.56 -25.84
CA VAL A 285 20.99 -3.59 -26.57
C VAL A 285 20.01 -4.28 -25.61
N ILE A 286 18.75 -4.40 -25.99
CA ILE A 286 17.72 -5.10 -25.21
C ILE A 286 17.73 -6.58 -25.61
N GLU A 287 18.09 -7.47 -24.68
CA GLU A 287 18.16 -8.91 -24.93
C GLU A 287 16.87 -9.59 -24.45
N LEU A 288 16.15 -10.25 -25.38
CA LEU A 288 14.89 -10.93 -25.12
C LEU A 288 14.98 -12.38 -25.63
N PRO A 289 14.29 -13.35 -25.00
CA PRO A 289 14.26 -14.72 -25.51
C PRO A 289 13.56 -14.74 -26.87
N THR A 290 14.06 -15.52 -27.81
CA THR A 290 13.41 -15.70 -29.13
C THR A 290 12.05 -16.40 -29.00
N PRO A 291 11.07 -16.16 -29.89
CA PRO A 291 9.75 -16.78 -29.80
C PRO A 291 9.76 -18.31 -29.77
N THR A 292 10.72 -18.98 -30.42
CA THR A 292 10.86 -20.45 -30.26
C THR A 292 11.20 -20.87 -28.81
N VAL A 293 11.89 -20.03 -28.02
CA VAL A 293 12.19 -20.27 -26.59
C VAL A 293 10.99 -19.94 -25.70
N ALA A 294 10.27 -18.85 -25.99
CA ALA A 294 9.06 -18.48 -25.25
C ALA A 294 7.89 -19.45 -25.53
N GLY A 295 7.75 -19.90 -26.77
CA GLY A 295 6.63 -20.67 -27.31
C GLY A 295 6.09 -20.00 -28.57
N LEU A 296 5.81 -20.78 -29.61
CA LEU A 296 5.24 -20.27 -30.85
C LEU A 296 3.71 -20.38 -30.84
N PRO A 297 2.94 -19.47 -31.45
CA PRO A 297 1.50 -19.68 -31.55
C PRO A 297 1.17 -20.88 -32.46
N VAL A 298 0.00 -21.50 -32.27
CA VAL A 298 -0.41 -22.71 -33.02
C VAL A 298 -0.79 -22.33 -34.45
N LYS A 299 -0.07 -22.78 -35.47
CA LYS A 299 -0.28 -22.34 -36.87
C LYS A 299 -1.48 -22.96 -37.56
N GLU A 300 -1.88 -24.14 -37.11
CA GLU A 300 -2.92 -24.96 -37.75
C GLU A 300 -4.32 -24.40 -37.52
N ASP A 301 -4.53 -23.66 -36.42
CA ASP A 301 -5.80 -23.02 -36.06
C ASP A 301 -5.65 -21.49 -36.07
N PRO A 302 -6.31 -20.78 -37.00
CA PRO A 302 -6.22 -19.32 -37.09
C PRO A 302 -6.63 -18.56 -35.82
N LEU A 303 -7.60 -19.07 -35.04
CA LEU A 303 -8.05 -18.40 -33.82
C LEU A 303 -7.03 -18.56 -32.70
N LEU A 304 -6.47 -19.76 -32.54
CA LEU A 304 -5.40 -20.00 -31.57
C LEU A 304 -4.11 -19.27 -31.97
N TRP A 305 -3.82 -19.17 -33.27
CA TRP A 305 -2.70 -18.39 -33.79
C TRP A 305 -2.84 -16.91 -33.41
N GLU A 306 -4.00 -16.30 -33.69
CA GLU A 306 -4.24 -14.87 -33.43
C GLU A 306 -4.16 -14.55 -31.93
N ALA A 307 -4.80 -15.35 -31.08
CA ALA A 307 -4.76 -15.15 -29.63
C ALA A 307 -3.34 -15.34 -29.06
N GLY A 308 -2.66 -16.43 -29.43
CA GLY A 308 -1.29 -16.69 -28.97
C GLY A 308 -0.28 -15.65 -29.47
N TYR A 309 -0.44 -15.18 -30.71
CA TYR A 309 0.37 -14.09 -31.26
C TYR A 309 0.15 -12.77 -30.52
N ALA A 310 -1.11 -12.38 -30.28
CA ALA A 310 -1.43 -11.15 -29.57
C ALA A 310 -0.84 -11.15 -28.15
N SER A 311 -0.97 -12.26 -27.42
CA SER A 311 -0.38 -12.39 -26.08
C SER A 311 1.15 -12.32 -26.09
N LEU A 312 1.83 -12.96 -27.05
CA LEU A 312 3.28 -12.84 -27.18
C LEU A 312 3.71 -11.41 -27.55
N ARG A 313 2.99 -10.77 -28.48
CA ARG A 313 3.23 -9.38 -28.86
C ARG A 313 3.15 -8.49 -27.63
N ASP A 314 2.10 -8.63 -26.82
CA ASP A 314 1.89 -7.79 -25.63
C ASP A 314 2.98 -8.06 -24.58
N GLY A 315 3.32 -9.32 -24.32
CA GLY A 315 4.42 -9.70 -23.43
C GLY A 315 5.77 -9.10 -23.83
N TYR A 316 6.15 -9.16 -25.11
CA TYR A 316 7.39 -8.52 -25.59
C TYR A 316 7.30 -6.99 -25.61
N ALA A 317 6.15 -6.44 -25.99
CA ALA A 317 5.92 -5.00 -26.02
C ALA A 317 6.11 -4.38 -24.62
N ARG A 318 5.59 -5.01 -23.55
CA ARG A 318 5.80 -4.55 -22.16
C ARG A 318 7.27 -4.30 -21.86
N HIS A 319 8.17 -5.24 -22.17
CA HIS A 319 9.59 -5.11 -21.87
C HIS A 319 10.29 -4.04 -22.72
N ILE A 320 9.96 -3.97 -24.01
CA ILE A 320 10.57 -3.00 -24.94
C ILE A 320 10.11 -1.58 -24.63
N LEU A 321 8.79 -1.37 -24.47
CA LEU A 321 8.22 -0.06 -24.16
C LEU A 321 8.66 0.41 -22.77
N SER A 322 8.72 -0.48 -21.77
CA SER A 322 9.27 -0.14 -20.46
C SER A 322 10.69 0.39 -20.53
N THR A 323 11.54 -0.28 -21.32
CA THR A 323 12.91 0.17 -21.56
C THR A 323 12.96 1.51 -22.29
N ALA A 324 12.06 1.72 -23.27
CA ALA A 324 11.94 2.97 -23.99
C ALA A 324 11.57 4.13 -23.07
N ILE A 325 10.50 3.95 -22.26
CA ILE A 325 10.03 4.93 -21.28
C ILE A 325 11.15 5.31 -20.33
N VAL A 326 11.84 4.32 -19.74
CA VAL A 326 12.95 4.55 -18.81
C VAL A 326 14.05 5.42 -19.43
N ARG A 327 14.44 5.14 -20.68
CA ARG A 327 15.45 5.93 -21.39
C ARG A 327 14.98 7.36 -21.66
N LEU A 328 13.71 7.54 -22.01
CA LEU A 328 13.11 8.84 -22.32
C LEU A 328 12.92 9.72 -21.08
N VAL A 329 12.63 9.13 -19.91
CA VAL A 329 12.58 9.85 -18.63
C VAL A 329 13.98 10.03 -18.00
N GLY A 330 14.99 9.32 -18.49
CA GLY A 330 16.38 9.47 -18.06
C GLY A 330 16.68 8.86 -16.68
N TRP A 331 15.88 7.87 -16.25
CA TRP A 331 16.10 7.19 -14.97
C TRP A 331 17.31 6.27 -15.06
N ARG A 332 18.22 6.37 -14.08
CA ARG A 332 19.53 5.70 -14.10
C ARG A 332 19.57 4.34 -13.40
N CYS A 333 18.44 3.90 -12.82
CA CYS A 333 18.30 2.73 -11.94
C CYS A 333 19.23 2.78 -10.70
N CYS A 334 18.91 2.18 -9.55
CA CYS A 334 17.67 1.48 -9.17
C CYS A 334 17.06 2.05 -7.88
N ASP A 335 17.35 3.32 -7.60
CA ASP A 335 16.74 4.04 -6.48
C ASP A 335 15.24 4.19 -6.71
N ASN A 336 14.45 3.91 -5.68
CA ASN A 336 12.99 4.02 -5.70
C ASN A 336 12.29 3.13 -6.75
N ALA A 337 12.87 1.97 -7.07
CA ALA A 337 12.39 1.09 -8.14
C ALA A 337 10.90 0.70 -8.02
N LEU A 338 10.36 0.54 -6.80
CA LEU A 338 8.95 0.17 -6.59
C LEU A 338 7.98 1.24 -7.08
N LEU A 339 8.17 2.48 -6.63
CA LEU A 339 7.33 3.59 -7.08
C LEU A 339 7.51 3.82 -8.58
N PHE A 340 8.74 3.73 -9.08
CA PHE A 340 9.00 3.85 -10.51
C PHE A 340 8.26 2.76 -11.31
N ASN A 341 8.28 1.51 -10.84
CA ASN A 341 7.60 0.39 -11.48
C ASN A 341 6.09 0.56 -11.45
N ALA A 342 5.50 1.02 -10.34
CA ALA A 342 4.07 1.32 -10.27
C ALA A 342 3.65 2.44 -11.26
N LEU A 343 4.46 3.49 -11.40
CA LEU A 343 4.22 4.55 -12.39
C LEU A 343 4.34 4.04 -13.83
N LEU A 344 5.25 3.10 -14.07
CA LEU A 344 5.42 2.43 -15.37
C LEU A 344 4.24 1.52 -15.68
N ASP A 345 3.77 0.74 -14.71
CA ASP A 345 2.60 -0.13 -14.82
C ASP A 345 1.35 0.68 -15.19
N TYR A 346 1.18 1.86 -14.58
CA TYR A 346 0.13 2.81 -14.97
C TYR A 346 0.23 3.21 -16.45
N GLN A 347 1.42 3.55 -16.94
CA GLN A 347 1.63 3.92 -18.34
C GLN A 347 1.37 2.75 -19.30
N LEU A 348 1.78 1.54 -18.93
CA LEU A 348 1.45 0.34 -19.71
C LEU A 348 -0.06 0.09 -19.72
N GLY A 349 -0.77 0.39 -18.63
CA GLY A 349 -2.22 0.33 -18.59
C GLY A 349 -2.93 1.37 -19.44
N GLN A 350 -2.38 2.59 -19.57
CA GLN A 350 -2.87 3.56 -20.56
C GLN A 350 -2.74 3.07 -22.00
N LEU A 351 -1.79 2.17 -22.26
CA LEU A 351 -1.62 1.49 -23.54
C LEU A 351 -2.45 0.21 -23.65
N GLY A 352 -3.16 -0.22 -22.60
CA GLY A 352 -3.88 -1.50 -22.59
C GLY A 352 -2.95 -2.72 -22.67
N LEU A 353 -1.69 -2.55 -22.24
CA LEU A 353 -0.71 -3.62 -22.14
C LEU A 353 -0.62 -4.18 -20.72
N LYS A 354 -1.18 -3.49 -19.72
CA LYS A 354 -1.24 -3.97 -18.34
C LYS A 354 -2.54 -3.54 -17.66
N GLU A 355 -3.13 -4.37 -16.80
CA GLU A 355 -4.30 -3.93 -16.02
C GLU A 355 -3.85 -3.01 -14.87
N TRP A 356 -4.53 -1.88 -14.70
CA TRP A 356 -4.33 -1.00 -13.53
C TRP A 356 -5.27 -1.45 -12.41
N SER A 357 -4.72 -2.11 -11.40
CA SER A 357 -5.49 -2.84 -10.38
C SER A 357 -5.92 -2.01 -9.17
N ILE A 358 -5.79 -0.67 -9.21
CA ILE A 358 -6.22 0.19 -8.10
C ILE A 358 -7.65 0.70 -8.33
N GLY A 359 -8.49 0.51 -7.32
CA GLY A 359 -9.84 1.03 -7.26
C GLY A 359 -10.24 1.58 -5.89
N GLU A 360 -11.55 1.79 -5.71
CA GLU A 360 -12.14 2.37 -4.48
C GLU A 360 -11.81 1.54 -3.22
N ALA A 361 -11.80 0.21 -3.34
CA ALA A 361 -11.49 -0.70 -2.24
C ALA A 361 -10.06 -0.50 -1.71
N ASP A 362 -9.08 -0.29 -2.60
CA ASP A 362 -7.69 -0.06 -2.20
C ASP A 362 -7.54 1.29 -1.49
N HIS A 363 -8.26 2.32 -1.95
CA HIS A 363 -8.28 3.62 -1.27
C HIS A 363 -8.92 3.55 0.11
N ARG A 364 -10.00 2.78 0.27
CA ARG A 364 -10.57 2.50 1.60
C ARG A 364 -9.57 1.78 2.49
N GLN A 365 -8.83 0.81 1.95
CA GLN A 365 -7.79 0.10 2.69
C GLN A 365 -6.66 1.04 3.16
N ILE A 366 -6.29 2.08 2.39
CA ILE A 366 -5.33 3.11 2.85
C ILE A 366 -5.82 3.80 4.12
N LEU A 367 -7.11 4.17 4.17
CA LEU A 367 -7.71 4.83 5.33
C LEU A 367 -7.77 3.88 6.54
N GLU A 368 -8.27 2.66 6.34
CA GLU A 368 -8.38 1.65 7.41
C GLU A 368 -7.03 1.28 8.02
N SER A 369 -6.01 1.08 7.17
CA SER A 369 -4.63 0.80 7.57
C SER A 369 -3.86 2.04 8.07
N ARG A 370 -4.41 3.24 7.86
CA ARG A 370 -3.85 4.54 8.28
C ARG A 370 -2.43 4.75 7.73
N ILE A 371 -2.16 4.23 6.54
CA ILE A 371 -0.86 4.35 5.86
C ILE A 371 -0.65 5.79 5.41
N ARG A 372 0.58 6.31 5.60
CA ARG A 372 1.00 7.63 5.14
C ARG A 372 1.97 7.51 3.99
N LEU A 373 2.01 8.51 3.11
CA LEU A 373 2.92 8.53 1.97
C LEU A 373 4.37 8.53 2.47
N THR A 374 4.65 9.25 3.56
CA THR A 374 5.97 9.25 4.19
C THR A 374 6.38 7.90 4.79
N ASN A 375 5.43 7.02 5.14
CA ASN A 375 5.73 5.70 5.70
C ASN A 375 6.31 4.74 4.65
N LEU A 376 6.23 5.07 3.36
CA LEU A 376 6.79 4.28 2.27
C LEU A 376 8.32 4.44 2.14
N ASN A 377 8.92 5.46 2.78
CA ASN A 377 10.35 5.77 2.72
C ASN A 377 11.32 4.58 3.03
N PRO A 378 11.08 3.73 4.06
CA PRO A 378 12.01 2.68 4.46
C PRO A 378 12.29 1.62 3.38
N TYR A 379 11.38 1.44 2.42
CA TYR A 379 11.37 0.35 1.44
C TYR A 379 12.03 0.71 0.10
N LEU A 380 12.61 1.91 0.00
CA LEU A 380 13.10 2.46 -1.27
C LEU A 380 14.56 2.14 -1.61
N ARG A 381 15.29 1.48 -0.69
CA ARG A 381 16.66 1.02 -0.97
C ARG A 381 16.59 -0.31 -1.71
N ALA A 382 17.25 -0.37 -2.87
CA ALA A 382 17.30 -1.52 -3.78
C ALA A 382 17.68 -2.86 -3.12
N SER A 383 18.28 -2.85 -1.92
CA SER A 383 18.61 -4.06 -1.15
C SER A 383 17.41 -4.76 -0.51
N VAL A 384 16.20 -4.18 -0.56
CA VAL A 384 14.99 -4.71 0.12
C VAL A 384 13.96 -5.27 -0.86
N TYR A 385 14.23 -5.25 -2.17
CA TYR A 385 13.24 -5.69 -3.17
C TYR A 385 12.77 -7.15 -2.94
N ASN A 386 13.71 -8.04 -2.60
CA ASN A 386 13.41 -9.45 -2.34
C ASN A 386 12.79 -9.72 -0.95
N ASP A 387 12.68 -8.69 -0.10
CA ASP A 387 12.19 -8.81 1.29
C ASP A 387 10.80 -8.15 1.47
N ILE A 388 10.21 -7.58 0.41
CA ILE A 388 8.87 -7.00 0.47
C ILE A 388 7.85 -8.08 0.17
N ASP A 389 6.92 -8.24 1.11
CA ASP A 389 5.76 -9.10 0.96
C ASP A 389 4.93 -8.63 -0.25
N GLU A 390 4.56 -9.55 -1.15
CA GLU A 390 3.70 -9.26 -2.31
C GLU A 390 2.40 -8.57 -1.86
N GLU A 391 1.92 -8.90 -0.65
CA GLU A 391 0.76 -8.30 0.00
C GLU A 391 0.87 -6.78 0.25
N ARG A 392 2.04 -6.15 0.05
CA ARG A 392 2.26 -4.70 0.23
C ARG A 392 2.54 -3.94 -1.05
N LEU A 393 2.58 -4.61 -2.21
CA LEU A 393 2.81 -3.95 -3.50
C LEU A 393 1.67 -3.00 -3.89
N TRP A 394 0.44 -3.26 -3.42
CA TRP A 394 -0.72 -2.39 -3.66
C TRP A 394 -0.53 -0.98 -3.07
N GLU A 395 0.22 -0.83 -1.96
CA GLU A 395 0.51 0.48 -1.34
C GLU A 395 1.23 1.42 -2.32
N TRP A 396 2.12 0.86 -3.14
CA TRP A 396 2.88 1.61 -4.15
C TRP A 396 2.04 1.99 -5.35
N HIS A 397 1.13 1.11 -5.76
CA HIS A 397 0.18 1.39 -6.82
C HIS A 397 -0.82 2.47 -6.38
N ALA A 398 -1.35 2.39 -5.16
CA ALA A 398 -2.23 3.42 -4.59
C ALA A 398 -1.52 4.77 -4.42
N ALA A 399 -0.22 4.77 -4.06
CA ALA A 399 0.59 5.98 -4.02
C ALA A 399 0.83 6.57 -5.41
N ALA A 400 1.15 5.74 -6.40
CA ALA A 400 1.29 6.16 -7.79
C ALA A 400 -0.02 6.76 -8.34
N ASP A 401 -1.15 6.12 -8.04
CA ASP A 401 -2.48 6.61 -8.41
C ASP A 401 -2.72 8.03 -7.88
N PHE A 402 -2.48 8.24 -6.58
CA PHE A 402 -2.55 9.58 -5.97
C PHE A 402 -1.59 10.59 -6.61
N LEU A 403 -0.34 10.21 -6.87
CA LEU A 403 0.65 11.13 -7.46
C LEU A 403 0.27 11.56 -8.88
N ILE A 404 -0.46 10.72 -9.62
CA ILE A 404 -0.88 10.98 -10.99
C ILE A 404 -2.24 11.68 -11.06
N ASN A 405 -3.21 11.23 -10.27
CA ASN A 405 -4.60 11.68 -10.36
C ASN A 405 -4.98 12.68 -9.26
N GLY A 406 -4.37 12.56 -8.07
CA GLY A 406 -4.61 13.44 -6.93
C GLY A 406 -3.81 14.75 -6.98
N ILE A 407 -2.74 14.81 -7.76
CA ILE A 407 -1.91 16.02 -7.92
C ILE A 407 -2.32 16.78 -9.18
N PRO A 408 -2.68 18.08 -9.08
CA PRO A 408 -3.06 18.88 -10.23
C PRO A 408 -1.97 18.89 -11.32
N ASN A 409 -2.39 18.72 -12.58
CA ASN A 409 -1.55 18.78 -13.78
C ASN A 409 -0.38 17.80 -13.84
N SER A 410 -0.27 16.83 -12.92
CA SER A 410 0.81 15.84 -12.95
C SER A 410 0.64 14.83 -14.10
N SER A 411 1.69 14.03 -14.29
CA SER A 411 1.72 12.90 -15.23
C SER A 411 2.72 11.86 -14.73
N ALA A 412 2.51 10.59 -15.10
CA ALA A 412 3.44 9.53 -14.71
C ALA A 412 4.88 9.82 -15.14
N ALA A 413 5.07 10.32 -16.37
CA ALA A 413 6.39 10.70 -16.88
C ALA A 413 7.01 11.89 -16.12
N GLY A 414 6.21 12.89 -15.76
CA GLY A 414 6.66 14.02 -14.94
C GLY A 414 7.14 13.58 -13.56
N ILE A 415 6.36 12.74 -12.89
CA ILE A 415 6.70 12.19 -11.57
C ILE A 415 7.95 11.28 -11.66
N GLN A 416 8.07 10.44 -12.69
CA GLN A 416 9.24 9.60 -12.93
C GLN A 416 10.53 10.43 -13.11
N ARG A 417 10.49 11.53 -13.87
CA ARG A 417 11.64 12.43 -14.03
C ARG A 417 12.02 13.08 -12.71
N LEU A 418 11.03 13.57 -11.97
CA LEU A 418 11.26 14.17 -10.67
C LEU A 418 11.92 13.16 -9.72
N LEU A 419 11.43 11.92 -9.71
CA LEU A 419 12.00 10.81 -8.95
C LEU A 419 13.45 10.51 -9.37
N ALA A 420 13.76 10.56 -10.67
CA ALA A 420 15.10 10.36 -11.21
C ALA A 420 16.09 11.48 -10.84
N GLU A 421 15.61 12.71 -10.65
CA GLU A 421 16.43 13.86 -10.25
C GLU A 421 16.70 13.90 -8.74
N THR A 422 15.82 13.29 -7.93
CA THR A 422 15.91 13.30 -6.47
C THR A 422 16.49 12.00 -5.91
N GLY A 423 17.69 12.06 -5.33
CA GLY A 423 18.36 10.87 -4.76
C GLY A 423 17.82 10.40 -3.40
N ILE A 424 16.88 11.11 -2.78
CA ILE A 424 16.28 10.76 -1.48
C ILE A 424 14.77 11.04 -1.52
N PHE A 425 13.96 10.10 -1.02
CA PHE A 425 12.49 10.18 -1.08
C PHE A 425 11.89 11.41 -0.38
N ASP A 426 12.43 11.84 0.75
CA ASP A 426 11.94 13.05 1.42
C ASP A 426 12.14 14.31 0.54
N GLN A 427 13.20 14.34 -0.27
CA GLN A 427 13.44 15.41 -1.23
C GLN A 427 12.50 15.30 -2.44
N PHE A 428 12.21 14.08 -2.90
CA PHE A 428 11.18 13.80 -3.89
C PHE A 428 9.82 14.35 -3.43
N LEU A 429 9.32 13.94 -2.27
CA LEU A 429 8.03 14.38 -1.72
C LEU A 429 7.97 15.91 -1.55
N LYS A 430 9.04 16.55 -1.09
CA LYS A 430 9.10 18.03 -1.02
C LYS A 430 8.97 18.69 -2.38
N SER A 431 9.57 18.11 -3.41
CA SER A 431 9.52 18.64 -4.76
C SER A 431 8.14 18.43 -5.39
N VAL A 432 7.54 17.26 -5.16
CA VAL A 432 6.15 16.95 -5.54
C VAL A 432 5.19 17.94 -4.90
N LEU A 433 5.33 18.19 -3.59
CA LEU A 433 4.50 19.16 -2.88
C LEU A 433 4.68 20.58 -3.43
N SER A 434 5.92 20.98 -3.71
CA SER A 434 6.20 22.31 -4.28
C SER A 434 5.56 22.48 -5.65
N PHE A 435 5.58 21.43 -6.48
CA PHE A 435 4.88 21.40 -7.77
C PHE A 435 3.36 21.49 -7.58
N ALA A 436 2.78 20.65 -6.72
CA ALA A 436 1.34 20.65 -6.46
C ALA A 436 0.81 21.99 -5.94
N LEU A 437 1.58 22.67 -5.07
CA LEU A 437 1.25 24.00 -4.56
C LEU A 437 1.39 25.11 -5.61
N ALA A 438 2.27 24.95 -6.59
CA ALA A 438 2.42 25.91 -7.69
C ALA A 438 1.32 25.78 -8.74
N GLU A 439 0.82 24.57 -8.96
CA GLU A 439 -0.23 24.26 -9.95
C GLU A 439 -1.65 24.40 -9.37
N SER A 440 -1.79 24.41 -8.05
CA SER A 440 -3.08 24.64 -7.40
C SER A 440 -3.29 26.13 -7.13
N ASP A 441 -4.50 26.63 -7.39
CA ASP A 441 -4.93 27.98 -6.99
C ASP A 441 -5.16 28.07 -5.45
N GLY A 442 -4.25 27.49 -4.65
CA GLY A 442 -4.31 27.46 -3.18
C GLY A 442 -5.19 26.37 -2.56
N LEU A 443 -5.87 25.55 -3.37
CA LEU A 443 -6.79 24.50 -2.92
C LEU A 443 -6.13 23.16 -2.53
N PHE A 444 -4.81 23.03 -2.66
CA PHE A 444 -4.11 21.79 -2.34
C PHE A 444 -3.55 21.82 -0.91
N PRO A 445 -3.68 20.72 -0.13
CA PRO A 445 -3.11 20.66 1.21
C PRO A 445 -1.59 20.78 1.17
N ASN A 446 -1.00 21.63 2.02
CA ASN A 446 0.45 21.75 2.13
C ASN A 446 1.16 20.57 2.85
N ASN A 447 0.51 19.41 2.89
CA ASN A 447 1.02 18.15 3.42
C ASN A 447 0.53 17.01 2.51
N LEU A 448 1.45 16.24 1.93
CA LEU A 448 1.10 15.17 1.00
C LEU A 448 0.41 13.97 1.64
N ASP A 449 0.64 13.68 2.92
CA ASP A 449 -0.10 12.62 3.62
C ASP A 449 -1.58 13.02 3.74
N ALA A 450 -1.83 14.27 4.12
CA ALA A 450 -3.20 14.80 4.22
C ALA A 450 -3.87 14.86 2.85
N ALA A 451 -3.14 15.28 1.81
CA ALA A 451 -3.64 15.26 0.44
C ALA A 451 -3.97 13.85 -0.05
N TRP A 452 -3.14 12.86 0.29
CA TRP A 452 -3.40 11.46 -0.09
C TRP A 452 -4.63 10.89 0.60
N TRP A 453 -4.82 11.16 1.90
CA TRP A 453 -6.02 10.72 2.61
C TRP A 453 -7.29 11.41 2.10
N LEU A 454 -7.23 12.70 1.80
CA LEU A 454 -8.35 13.41 1.17
C LEU A 454 -8.69 12.84 -0.21
N TYR A 455 -7.67 12.50 -1.00
CA TYR A 455 -7.86 11.82 -2.27
C TYR A 455 -8.55 10.46 -2.10
N ALA A 456 -8.11 9.66 -1.11
CA ALA A 456 -8.71 8.37 -0.79
C ALA A 456 -10.15 8.47 -0.24
N LEU A 457 -10.48 9.54 0.49
CA LEU A 457 -11.85 9.81 0.95
C LEU A 457 -12.76 10.16 -0.23
N ASN A 458 -12.27 10.99 -1.14
CA ASN A 458 -13.06 11.46 -2.29
C ASN A 458 -13.20 10.41 -3.39
N SER A 459 -12.31 9.41 -3.47
CA SER A 459 -12.45 8.30 -4.41
C SER A 459 -13.54 7.30 -3.99
N ASP A 460 -13.88 7.22 -2.71
CA ASP A 460 -14.97 6.38 -2.17
C ASP A 460 -16.34 7.10 -2.18
N ALA A 461 -16.34 8.43 -2.33
CA ALA A 461 -17.55 9.25 -2.23
C ALA A 461 -18.21 9.50 -3.60
N LEU A 462 -19.51 9.21 -3.69
CA LEU A 462 -20.43 9.81 -4.65
C LEU A 462 -20.43 11.33 -4.43
N THR A 463 -19.49 12.04 -5.03
CA THR A 463 -19.29 13.48 -4.83
C THR A 463 -20.58 14.23 -5.16
N SER A 464 -21.23 14.74 -4.11
CA SER A 464 -22.29 15.73 -4.23
C SER A 464 -21.66 17.05 -4.65
N THR A 465 -22.17 17.66 -5.73
CA THR A 465 -21.70 18.98 -6.18
C THR A 465 -22.32 20.14 -5.39
N GLU A 466 -23.20 19.86 -4.43
CA GLU A 466 -23.78 20.91 -3.57
C GLU A 466 -22.79 21.28 -2.46
N PRO A 467 -22.51 22.59 -2.24
CA PRO A 467 -21.66 23.01 -1.13
C PRO A 467 -22.26 22.53 0.21
N LEU A 468 -21.42 22.10 1.14
CA LEU A 468 -21.82 21.66 2.49
C LEU A 468 -22.25 22.83 3.39
N ILE A 469 -21.79 24.04 3.07
CA ILE A 469 -22.09 25.29 3.77
C ILE A 469 -23.12 26.17 3.02
N PRO A 470 -24.37 25.76 2.76
CA PRO A 470 -25.43 26.70 2.43
C PRO A 470 -26.32 26.84 3.67
N SER A 471 -26.25 28.00 4.34
CA SER A 471 -27.16 28.43 5.42
C SER A 471 -27.08 27.73 6.79
N THR A 472 -25.88 27.53 7.34
CA THR A 472 -25.78 27.48 8.81
C THR A 472 -26.17 28.85 9.37
N HIS A 473 -27.00 28.90 10.41
CA HIS A 473 -27.18 30.14 11.20
C HIS A 473 -25.91 30.49 12.00
N GLN A 474 -24.95 29.56 12.03
CA GLN A 474 -23.63 29.70 12.63
C GLN A 474 -22.59 30.22 11.64
N GLU A 475 -21.69 31.05 12.13
CA GLU A 475 -20.50 31.56 11.46
C GLU A 475 -19.26 30.78 11.91
N LEU A 476 -18.29 30.66 11.00
CA LEU A 476 -17.01 29.99 11.29
C LEU A 476 -15.95 31.04 11.63
N LEU A 477 -15.32 30.88 12.79
CA LEU A 477 -14.20 31.70 13.23
C LEU A 477 -12.91 30.88 13.26
N MET A 478 -11.79 31.51 12.93
CA MET A 478 -10.47 30.87 12.95
C MET A 478 -9.41 31.78 13.57
N ALA A 479 -8.58 31.20 14.41
CA ALA A 479 -7.39 31.84 14.96
C ALA A 479 -6.14 31.33 14.24
N CYS A 480 -5.32 32.23 13.72
CA CYS A 480 -4.19 31.90 12.85
C CYS A 480 -2.94 32.70 13.17
N GLN A 481 -1.78 32.10 12.95
CA GLN A 481 -0.49 32.79 13.04
C GLN A 481 -0.11 33.36 11.67
N ALA A 482 0.10 34.67 11.61
CA ALA A 482 0.39 35.39 10.37
C ALA A 482 1.78 35.02 9.82
N ILE A 483 1.90 35.05 8.49
CA ILE A 483 3.14 34.74 7.77
C ILE A 483 3.58 35.97 6.96
N GLU A 484 4.87 36.31 7.04
CA GLU A 484 5.52 37.29 6.16
C GLU A 484 6.49 36.55 5.22
N GLY A 485 6.08 36.37 3.97
CA GLY A 485 6.82 35.56 2.99
C GLY A 485 6.81 34.08 3.38
N ILE A 486 7.96 33.56 3.81
CA ILE A 486 8.10 32.15 4.27
C ILE A 486 8.31 32.05 5.78
N GLN A 487 8.37 33.17 6.50
CA GLN A 487 8.65 33.20 7.94
C GLN A 487 7.36 33.40 8.72
N ARG A 488 7.16 32.55 9.74
CA ARG A 488 6.11 32.78 10.75
C ARG A 488 6.44 34.07 11.51
N THR A 489 5.47 34.95 11.63
CA THR A 489 5.61 36.15 12.45
C THR A 489 5.24 35.87 13.90
N ASP A 490 5.56 36.80 14.79
CA ASP A 490 5.01 36.81 16.14
C ASP A 490 3.59 37.38 16.18
N ARG A 491 2.89 37.54 15.05
CA ARG A 491 1.53 38.09 15.00
C ARG A 491 0.51 36.97 14.83
N SER A 492 -0.60 37.06 15.56
CA SER A 492 -1.76 36.20 15.38
C SER A 492 -3.00 37.02 15.07
N GLU A 493 -3.90 36.43 14.30
CA GLU A 493 -5.06 37.07 13.68
C GLU A 493 -6.29 36.17 13.81
N LEU A 494 -7.45 36.80 14.06
CA LEU A 494 -8.76 36.16 14.13
C LEU A 494 -9.53 36.49 12.85
N TYR A 495 -10.02 35.47 12.18
CA TYR A 495 -10.77 35.57 10.93
C TYR A 495 -12.19 35.05 11.08
N ARG A 496 -13.12 35.65 10.34
CA ARG A 496 -14.50 35.19 10.14
C ARG A 496 -14.70 34.77 8.70
N TYR A 497 -15.33 33.61 8.49
CA TYR A 497 -15.79 33.18 7.19
C TYR A 497 -17.22 33.65 6.92
N ALA A 498 -17.42 34.35 5.81
CA ALA A 498 -18.74 34.73 5.32
C ALA A 498 -19.21 33.71 4.28
N SER A 499 -20.17 32.86 4.64
CA SER A 499 -20.63 31.74 3.79
C SER A 499 -21.37 32.17 2.52
N ASP A 500 -21.93 33.38 2.50
CA ASP A 500 -22.65 33.96 1.37
C ASP A 500 -21.71 34.45 0.25
N THR A 501 -20.54 34.96 0.62
CA THR A 501 -19.53 35.52 -0.29
C THR A 501 -18.35 34.59 -0.49
N GLY A 502 -18.13 33.64 0.42
CA GLY A 502 -16.93 32.81 0.48
C GLY A 502 -15.67 33.57 0.91
N GLU A 503 -15.81 34.78 1.45
CA GLU A 503 -14.69 35.64 1.83
C GLU A 503 -14.33 35.53 3.31
N TRP A 504 -13.05 35.73 3.62
CA TRP A 504 -12.53 35.81 4.97
C TRP A 504 -12.34 37.27 5.38
N THR A 505 -12.86 37.64 6.55
CA THR A 505 -12.70 38.98 7.14
C THR A 505 -11.86 38.91 8.41
N GLU A 506 -10.79 39.70 8.48
CA GLU A 506 -10.02 39.88 9.71
C GLU A 506 -10.85 40.66 10.73
N LEU A 507 -11.03 40.09 11.91
CA LEU A 507 -11.74 40.70 13.03
C LEU A 507 -10.80 41.32 14.06
N TYR A 508 -9.64 40.69 14.27
CA TYR A 508 -8.71 41.05 15.33
C TYR A 508 -7.29 40.61 14.98
N SER A 509 -6.30 41.40 15.37
CA SER A 509 -4.89 41.15 15.08
C SER A 509 -4.02 41.63 16.24
N LEU A 510 -3.09 40.80 16.69
CA LEU A 510 -2.19 41.15 17.78
C LEU A 510 -0.79 40.55 17.62
N PRO A 511 0.26 41.27 18.04
CA PRO A 511 1.61 40.73 18.18
C PRO A 511 1.63 39.82 19.42
N GLY A 512 1.56 38.52 19.19
CA GLY A 512 1.64 37.44 20.16
C GLY A 512 0.93 36.17 19.68
N TYR A 513 0.34 35.43 20.60
CA TYR A 513 -0.32 34.14 20.34
C TYR A 513 -1.80 34.19 20.70
N ILE A 514 -2.65 33.63 19.85
CA ILE A 514 -4.05 33.33 20.18
C ILE A 514 -4.41 31.90 19.85
N TRP A 515 -5.35 31.36 20.64
CA TRP A 515 -6.15 30.21 20.27
C TRP A 515 -7.55 30.36 20.83
N MET A 516 -8.48 29.59 20.31
CA MET A 516 -9.90 29.73 20.59
C MET A 516 -10.57 28.36 20.77
N SER A 517 -11.65 28.32 21.54
CA SER A 517 -12.50 27.13 21.71
C SER A 517 -13.96 27.53 21.89
N ALA A 518 -14.88 26.69 21.43
CA ALA A 518 -16.31 26.86 21.66
C ALA A 518 -16.65 26.79 23.16
N LEU A 519 -17.60 27.59 23.61
CA LEU A 519 -18.22 27.44 24.93
C LEU A 519 -19.55 26.68 24.80
N PRO A 520 -20.11 26.12 25.89
CA PRO A 520 -21.42 25.44 25.86
C PRO A 520 -22.54 26.29 25.27
N ASP A 521 -22.49 27.60 25.49
CA ASP A 521 -23.35 28.57 24.83
C ASP A 521 -22.80 28.89 23.44
N PRO A 522 -23.48 28.51 22.35
CA PRO A 522 -22.98 28.66 20.99
C PRO A 522 -22.85 30.13 20.55
N SER A 523 -23.40 31.10 21.31
CA SER A 523 -23.18 32.54 21.07
C SER A 523 -21.85 33.05 21.64
N LYS A 524 -21.09 32.20 22.35
CA LYS A 524 -19.87 32.57 23.05
C LYS A 524 -18.70 31.67 22.64
N ALA A 525 -17.52 32.25 22.55
CA ALA A 525 -16.28 31.50 22.41
C ALA A 525 -15.21 32.02 23.37
N LEU A 526 -14.36 31.11 23.85
CA LEU A 526 -13.20 31.45 24.66
C LEU A 526 -12.02 31.77 23.74
N LEU A 527 -11.40 32.92 23.92
CA LEU A 527 -10.14 33.28 23.26
C LEU A 527 -9.05 33.47 24.32
N GLN A 528 -7.97 32.71 24.20
CA GLN A 528 -6.76 32.90 25.01
C GLN A 528 -5.75 33.73 24.23
N GLU A 529 -5.26 34.80 24.85
CA GLU A 529 -4.34 35.76 24.24
C GLU A 529 -3.07 35.88 25.09
N PHE A 530 -1.92 35.81 24.43
CA PHE A 530 -0.66 36.34 24.94
C PHE A 530 -0.20 37.49 24.06
N SER A 531 -0.06 38.69 24.61
CA SER A 531 0.52 39.84 23.91
C SER A 531 2.04 39.86 24.10
N SER A 532 2.82 39.71 23.03
CA SER A 532 4.29 39.78 23.06
C SER A 532 4.80 41.18 23.37
N GLN A 533 4.06 42.21 22.97
CA GLN A 533 4.41 43.62 23.26
C GLN A 533 4.22 43.98 24.73
N GLU A 534 3.12 43.52 25.32
CA GLU A 534 2.80 43.83 26.72
C GLU A 534 3.39 42.82 27.70
N GLY A 535 3.71 41.62 27.22
CA GLY A 535 4.12 40.49 28.06
C GLY A 535 3.00 39.99 28.97
N VAL A 536 1.74 40.15 28.56
CA VAL A 536 0.56 39.86 29.40
C VAL A 536 -0.31 38.79 28.76
N TRP A 537 -0.80 37.87 29.61
CA TRP A 537 -1.81 36.87 29.27
C TRP A 537 -3.22 37.36 29.62
N ARG A 538 -4.16 37.14 28.70
CA ARG A 538 -5.57 37.51 28.86
C ARG A 538 -6.47 36.36 28.45
N THR A 539 -7.47 36.10 29.28
CA THR A 539 -8.65 35.32 28.91
C THR A 539 -9.70 36.29 28.39
N LYS A 540 -10.07 36.15 27.11
CA LYS A 540 -11.11 36.92 26.45
C LYS A 540 -12.30 36.03 26.10
N ILE A 541 -13.47 36.65 25.98
CA ILE A 541 -14.70 36.00 25.56
C ILE A 541 -15.23 36.75 24.35
N TRP A 542 -15.45 36.00 23.28
CA TRP A 542 -16.25 36.43 22.15
C TRP A 542 -17.72 36.38 22.55
N ARG A 543 -18.44 37.50 22.45
CA ARG A 543 -19.89 37.59 22.72
C ARG A 543 -20.43 38.82 22.00
N ASP A 544 -21.65 38.75 21.47
CA ASP A 544 -22.32 39.88 20.81
C ASP A 544 -21.49 40.51 19.67
N ASN A 545 -20.78 39.67 18.91
CA ASN A 545 -19.82 40.07 17.86
C ASN A 545 -18.62 40.94 18.33
N ASP A 546 -18.27 40.91 19.61
CA ASP A 546 -17.13 41.64 20.17
C ASP A 546 -16.26 40.78 21.10
N LEU A 547 -14.99 41.17 21.27
CA LEU A 547 -14.01 40.52 22.15
C LEU A 547 -13.86 41.29 23.46
N ASN A 548 -14.36 40.71 24.55
CA ASN A 548 -14.28 41.31 25.88
C ASN A 548 -13.25 40.57 26.75
N THR A 549 -12.41 41.31 27.47
CA THR A 549 -11.50 40.70 28.45
C THR A 549 -12.28 40.23 29.67
N ALA A 550 -12.28 38.92 29.92
CA ALA A 550 -12.91 38.33 31.10
C ALA A 550 -11.96 38.28 32.29
N TYR A 551 -10.67 38.01 32.05
CA TYR A 551 -9.68 37.91 33.11
C TYR A 551 -8.26 38.23 32.64
N THR A 552 -7.49 38.87 33.52
CA THR A 552 -6.05 39.10 33.38
C THR A 552 -5.40 38.75 34.71
N ALA A 553 -4.38 37.89 34.70
CA ALA A 553 -3.73 37.48 35.93
C ALA A 553 -2.96 38.64 36.59
N PRO A 554 -3.03 38.77 37.94
CA PRO A 554 -2.34 39.83 38.64
C PRO A 554 -0.82 39.68 38.55
N GLY A 555 -0.12 40.81 38.52
CA GLY A 555 1.35 40.84 38.60
C GLY A 555 2.10 40.33 37.36
N GLY A 556 1.42 40.20 36.21
CA GLY A 556 2.05 39.72 34.96
C GLY A 556 2.34 38.22 34.96
N ALA A 557 1.65 37.45 35.81
CA ALA A 557 1.73 35.99 35.79
C ALA A 557 1.20 35.42 34.46
N PHE A 558 1.69 34.24 34.09
CA PHE A 558 1.10 33.47 32.99
C PHE A 558 -0.31 33.09 33.37
N SER A 559 -1.25 33.15 32.42
CA SER A 559 -2.62 32.69 32.64
C SER A 559 -3.11 31.88 31.45
N ILE A 560 -3.73 30.74 31.73
CA ILE A 560 -4.26 29.86 30.70
C ILE A 560 -5.59 29.28 31.16
N SER A 561 -6.58 29.23 30.27
CA SER A 561 -7.76 28.38 30.45
C SER A 561 -7.76 27.30 29.38
N PHE A 562 -8.13 26.10 29.79
CA PHE A 562 -8.27 24.95 28.90
C PHE A 562 -9.73 24.70 28.51
N ASN A 563 -10.62 25.68 28.69
CA ASN A 563 -12.06 25.57 28.43
C ASN A 563 -12.80 24.63 29.40
N GLU A 564 -12.34 24.55 30.65
CA GLU A 564 -13.05 23.82 31.70
C GLU A 564 -14.16 24.72 32.26
N THR A 565 -15.41 24.38 31.95
CA THR A 565 -16.60 25.13 32.40
C THR A 565 -17.57 24.26 33.17
N ASP A 566 -18.51 24.90 33.85
CA ASP A 566 -19.76 24.22 34.21
C ASP A 566 -20.61 23.94 32.96
N PHE A 567 -21.62 23.09 33.10
CA PHE A 567 -22.43 22.62 31.96
C PHE A 567 -23.16 23.76 31.23
N ALA A 568 -23.53 24.82 31.96
CA ALA A 568 -24.17 26.00 31.40
C ALA A 568 -23.18 27.01 30.78
N GLY A 569 -21.86 26.83 30.95
CA GLY A 569 -20.85 27.77 30.45
C GLY A 569 -20.87 29.13 31.16
N GLU A 570 -21.33 29.17 32.41
CA GLU A 570 -21.41 30.37 33.24
C GLU A 570 -20.14 30.57 34.08
N ARG A 571 -19.42 29.50 34.37
CA ARG A 571 -18.19 29.51 35.17
C ARG A 571 -17.07 28.91 34.35
N LEU A 572 -15.93 29.61 34.26
CA LEU A 572 -14.75 29.18 33.52
C LEU A 572 -13.55 29.07 34.45
N LEU A 573 -12.82 27.95 34.40
CA LEU A 573 -11.58 27.78 35.16
C LEU A 573 -10.38 28.34 34.38
N ALA A 574 -9.56 29.12 35.06
CA ALA A 574 -8.26 29.58 34.58
C ALA A 574 -7.17 29.21 35.59
N TYR A 575 -5.98 28.93 35.08
CA TYR A 575 -4.77 28.67 35.84
C TYR A 575 -3.86 29.87 35.69
N SER A 576 -3.18 30.27 36.76
CA SER A 576 -2.14 31.30 36.73
C SER A 576 -0.89 30.84 37.45
N PHE A 577 0.28 31.14 36.88
CA PHE A 577 1.57 30.66 37.41
C PHE A 577 2.71 31.63 37.12
N GLY A 578 3.69 31.64 38.03
CA GLY A 578 4.92 32.43 37.92
C GLY A 578 5.93 31.84 36.93
N LEU A 579 7.05 32.54 36.73
CA LEU A 579 8.15 32.11 35.85
C LEU A 579 8.84 30.81 36.32
N ASP A 580 8.75 30.49 37.61
CA ASP A 580 9.28 29.27 38.22
C ASP A 580 8.33 28.07 38.10
N SER A 581 7.06 28.27 37.70
CA SER A 581 6.03 27.22 37.52
C SER A 581 5.75 26.35 38.76
N GLU A 582 6.32 26.67 39.92
CA GLU A 582 6.21 25.90 41.16
C GLU A 582 4.91 26.18 41.93
N ASN A 583 4.20 27.27 41.63
CA ASN A 583 2.92 27.61 42.27
C ASN A 583 1.86 27.92 41.21
N VAL A 584 0.91 27.00 41.02
CA VAL A 584 -0.22 27.16 40.10
C VAL A 584 -1.46 27.56 40.89
N ARG A 585 -1.95 28.77 40.65
CA ARG A 585 -3.21 29.24 41.22
C ARG A 585 -4.36 28.98 40.28
N MET A 586 -5.38 28.31 40.78
CA MET A 586 -6.66 28.12 40.10
C MET A 586 -7.60 29.28 40.40
N THR A 587 -8.30 29.76 39.39
CA THR A 587 -9.24 30.88 39.51
C THR A 587 -10.47 30.57 38.68
N VAL A 588 -11.64 30.57 39.30
CA VAL A 588 -12.92 30.51 38.58
C VAL A 588 -13.34 31.92 38.21
N ILE A 589 -13.71 32.09 36.94
CA ILE A 589 -14.20 33.31 36.32
C ILE A 589 -15.71 33.17 36.13
N ASP A 590 -16.49 34.06 36.74
CA ASP A 590 -17.95 34.10 36.66
C ASP A 590 -18.37 34.95 35.44
N LEU A 591 -18.74 34.27 34.36
CA LEU A 591 -19.05 34.87 33.05
C LEU A 591 -20.42 35.56 32.99
N ASN A 592 -21.22 35.44 34.06
CA ASN A 592 -22.49 36.14 34.22
C ASN A 592 -22.32 37.50 34.92
N HIS A 593 -21.22 37.68 35.66
CA HIS A 593 -20.93 38.91 36.39
C HIS A 593 -19.66 39.58 35.85
N CYS A 594 -19.77 40.11 34.62
CA CYS A 594 -18.70 40.87 33.96
C CYS A 594 -19.04 42.35 33.84
N ASP A 595 -18.04 43.20 34.05
CA ASP A 595 -18.09 44.64 33.82
C ASP A 595 -16.92 45.09 32.90
N GLU A 596 -16.77 46.39 32.70
CA GLU A 596 -15.72 46.97 31.83
C GLU A 596 -14.28 46.60 32.26
N ASN A 597 -14.06 46.17 33.50
CA ASN A 597 -12.76 45.78 34.04
C ASN A 597 -12.54 44.25 34.08
N GLY A 598 -13.51 43.48 33.58
CA GLY A 598 -13.47 42.02 33.55
C GLY A 598 -14.57 41.37 34.39
N CYS A 599 -14.46 40.06 34.56
CA CYS A 599 -15.44 39.25 35.27
C CYS A 599 -15.06 39.05 36.73
N ARG A 600 -16.07 38.82 37.57
CA ARG A 600 -15.84 38.45 38.97
C ARG A 600 -15.10 37.12 39.04
N THR A 601 -14.11 37.03 39.92
CA THR A 601 -13.33 35.81 40.10
C THR A 601 -13.30 35.34 41.55
N TYR A 602 -13.03 34.05 41.75
CA TYR A 602 -12.77 33.46 43.06
C TYR A 602 -11.83 32.25 42.96
N GLU A 603 -11.10 31.95 44.05
CA GLU A 603 -10.23 30.77 44.12
C GLU A 603 -11.04 29.57 44.63
N PRO A 604 -11.14 28.45 43.88
CA PRO A 604 -11.84 27.26 44.32
C PRO A 604 -10.97 26.42 45.29
N PRO A 605 -11.57 25.53 46.11
CA PRO A 605 -10.85 24.61 47.01
C PRO A 605 -9.90 23.61 46.33
N GLY A 606 -10.08 23.41 45.03
CA GLY A 606 -9.37 22.48 44.16
C GLY A 606 -9.92 22.64 42.75
N ARG A 607 -9.50 21.80 41.82
CA ARG A 607 -10.05 21.81 40.48
C ARG A 607 -11.49 21.29 40.50
N PRO A 608 -12.50 22.11 40.14
CA PRO A 608 -13.89 21.67 40.14
C PRO A 608 -14.20 20.80 38.91
N VAL A 609 -15.03 19.79 39.12
CA VAL A 609 -15.83 19.13 38.09
C VAL A 609 -17.29 19.27 38.51
N TRP A 610 -18.02 20.14 37.83
CA TRP A 610 -19.38 20.53 38.20
C TRP A 610 -20.41 19.45 37.86
N SER A 611 -21.46 19.35 38.67
CA SER A 611 -22.66 18.58 38.34
C SER A 611 -23.36 19.17 37.10
N PRO A 612 -24.21 18.40 36.40
CA PRO A 612 -24.92 18.90 35.22
C PRO A 612 -25.75 20.18 35.47
N ASP A 613 -26.26 20.39 36.68
CA ASP A 613 -26.95 21.64 37.08
C ASP A 613 -26.02 22.74 37.62
N GLY A 614 -24.73 22.46 37.83
CA GLY A 614 -23.74 23.41 38.35
C GLY A 614 -23.87 23.75 39.84
N GLU A 615 -24.82 23.17 40.56
CA GLU A 615 -25.05 23.44 41.99
C GLU A 615 -24.01 22.75 42.88
N LEU A 616 -23.51 21.59 42.47
CA LEU A 616 -22.46 20.84 43.15
C LEU A 616 -21.19 20.75 42.30
N ALA A 617 -20.07 20.49 42.95
CA ALA A 617 -18.83 20.13 42.29
C ALA A 617 -18.01 19.12 43.08
N LEU A 618 -17.30 18.27 42.34
CA LEU A 618 -16.19 17.48 42.85
C LEU A 618 -14.91 18.28 42.73
N PHE A 619 -14.25 18.52 43.85
CA PHE A 619 -12.98 19.24 43.92
C PHE A 619 -11.82 18.25 43.99
N PHE A 620 -10.97 18.28 42.96
CA PHE A 620 -9.74 17.49 42.88
C PHE A 620 -8.54 18.32 43.35
N ARG A 621 -7.78 17.80 44.33
CA ARG A 621 -6.60 18.49 44.90
C ARG A 621 -5.35 17.62 44.81
N VAL A 622 -4.28 18.22 44.29
CA VAL A 622 -2.93 17.66 44.18
C VAL A 622 -1.93 18.68 44.72
N ASN A 623 -0.79 18.23 45.27
CA ASN A 623 0.28 19.15 45.66
C ASN A 623 0.96 19.68 44.37
N GLU A 624 1.22 20.98 44.28
CA GLU A 624 1.09 21.74 43.02
C GLU A 624 2.29 21.71 42.03
N SER A 625 2.00 21.54 40.73
CA SER A 625 2.70 22.14 39.57
C SER A 625 1.86 21.95 38.28
N ILE A 626 2.06 22.75 37.22
CA ILE A 626 1.30 22.58 35.96
C ILE A 626 1.66 21.26 35.25
N SER A 627 2.89 20.77 35.47
CA SER A 627 3.35 19.46 35.00
C SER A 627 2.56 18.28 35.57
N GLU A 628 1.83 18.48 36.67
CA GLU A 628 0.98 17.46 37.28
C GLU A 628 -0.48 17.51 36.79
N LEU A 629 -0.84 18.47 35.92
CA LEU A 629 -2.16 18.52 35.27
C LEU A 629 -2.27 17.47 34.16
N THR A 630 -2.35 16.19 34.55
CA THR A 630 -2.37 15.07 33.60
C THR A 630 -3.67 14.98 32.81
N TYR A 631 -4.82 15.28 33.42
CA TYR A 631 -6.15 15.10 32.83
C TYR A 631 -6.97 16.38 32.93
N ILE A 632 -7.63 16.81 31.88
CA ILE A 632 -8.46 18.03 31.80
C ILE A 632 -9.82 17.62 31.23
N ALA A 633 -10.91 18.05 31.86
CA ALA A 633 -12.28 17.78 31.41
C ALA A 633 -12.95 19.09 31.02
N THR A 634 -13.25 19.22 29.74
CA THR A 634 -14.01 20.32 29.14
C THR A 634 -15.40 19.80 28.76
N SER A 635 -16.32 20.70 28.41
CA SER A 635 -17.76 20.38 28.26
C SER A 635 -18.03 19.16 27.36
N ASN A 636 -17.32 19.06 26.23
CA ASN A 636 -17.45 17.95 25.27
C ASN A 636 -16.10 17.32 24.90
N SER A 637 -15.02 17.57 25.65
CA SER A 637 -13.70 17.01 25.36
C SER A 637 -12.89 16.73 26.61
N HIS A 638 -12.11 15.66 26.54
CA HIS A 638 -11.28 15.14 27.62
C HIS A 638 -9.86 15.07 27.10
N ILE A 639 -8.93 15.70 27.80
CA ILE A 639 -7.54 15.83 27.36
C ILE A 639 -6.64 15.17 28.39
N LEU A 640 -5.75 14.30 27.92
CA LEU A 640 -4.70 13.69 28.71
C LEU A 640 -3.35 14.27 28.24
N THR A 641 -2.79 15.19 29.03
CA THR A 641 -1.58 15.94 28.68
C THR A 641 -0.31 15.12 28.78
N ASP A 642 -0.27 14.14 29.68
CA ASP A 642 0.81 13.17 29.86
C ASP A 642 0.24 11.76 29.97
N ILE A 643 0.71 10.85 29.12
CA ILE A 643 0.29 9.45 29.08
C ILE A 643 1.15 8.56 29.99
N THR A 644 2.30 9.05 30.44
CA THR A 644 3.30 8.27 31.19
C THR A 644 3.06 8.34 32.69
N ASN A 645 2.61 9.48 33.19
CA ASN A 645 2.30 9.70 34.59
C ASN A 645 0.79 9.74 34.80
N THR A 646 0.35 9.29 35.98
CA THR A 646 -1.04 9.41 36.38
C THR A 646 -1.07 9.93 37.81
N VAL A 647 -1.69 11.09 38.02
CA VAL A 647 -1.71 11.74 39.32
C VAL A 647 -2.96 11.34 40.09
N VAL A 648 -2.79 10.95 41.35
CA VAL A 648 -3.88 10.64 42.29
C VAL A 648 -3.91 11.76 43.33
N GLY A 649 -5.10 12.29 43.58
CA GLY A 649 -5.33 13.43 44.47
C GLY A 649 -6.48 13.17 45.43
N SER A 650 -6.63 14.04 46.43
CA SER A 650 -7.79 13.98 47.33
C SER A 650 -9.02 14.57 46.63
N LEU A 651 -10.16 13.89 46.72
CA LEU A 651 -11.45 14.38 46.24
C LEU A 651 -12.30 14.91 47.40
N ALA A 652 -13.06 15.96 47.15
CA ALA A 652 -14.09 16.47 48.05
C ALA A 652 -15.35 16.88 47.28
N LEU A 653 -16.51 16.76 47.90
CA LEU A 653 -17.80 17.17 47.36
C LEU A 653 -18.28 18.44 48.07
N GLY A 654 -18.82 19.41 47.34
CA GLY A 654 -19.43 20.59 47.93
C GLY A 654 -20.15 21.48 46.91
N PRO A 655 -20.58 22.70 47.32
CA PRO A 655 -21.23 23.64 46.42
C PRO A 655 -20.35 24.00 45.21
N GLY A 656 -20.94 24.12 44.02
CA GLY A 656 -20.21 24.43 42.78
C GLY A 656 -19.53 25.81 42.77
N ASN A 657 -19.95 26.71 43.66
CA ASN A 657 -19.37 28.03 43.88
C ASN A 657 -18.51 28.13 45.16
N ALA A 658 -18.10 27.00 45.74
CA ALA A 658 -17.27 26.98 46.93
C ALA A 658 -15.92 27.70 46.68
N GLN A 659 -15.45 28.40 47.71
CA GLN A 659 -14.15 29.09 47.73
C GLN A 659 -13.13 28.30 48.54
N ALA A 660 -11.83 28.61 48.40
CA ALA A 660 -10.70 27.87 48.99
C ALA A 660 -10.88 27.42 50.45
N ASP A 661 -11.48 28.28 51.30
CA ASP A 661 -11.69 28.03 52.72
C ASP A 661 -13.14 27.59 53.09
N SER A 662 -13.90 27.07 52.13
CA SER A 662 -15.29 26.65 52.36
C SER A 662 -15.39 25.55 53.42
N ALA A 663 -16.21 25.78 54.44
CA ALA A 663 -16.50 24.80 55.48
C ALA A 663 -17.53 23.73 55.04
N GLU A 664 -18.11 23.88 53.85
CA GLU A 664 -19.18 23.03 53.32
C GLU A 664 -18.66 21.86 52.46
N LEU A 665 -17.36 21.57 52.54
CA LEU A 665 -16.73 20.48 51.80
C LEU A 665 -16.81 19.16 52.57
N THR A 666 -17.37 18.14 51.93
CA THR A 666 -17.37 16.77 52.41
C THR A 666 -16.18 16.03 51.80
N PRO A 667 -15.17 15.62 52.61
CA PRO A 667 -14.04 14.86 52.08
C PRO A 667 -14.51 13.50 51.59
N LEU A 668 -14.04 13.10 50.42
CA LEU A 668 -14.24 11.77 49.85
C LEU A 668 -12.96 10.94 50.07
N VAL A 669 -12.52 10.21 49.04
CA VAL A 669 -11.31 9.39 49.05
C VAL A 669 -10.28 9.93 48.07
N PHE A 670 -9.10 9.31 48.05
CA PHE A 670 -8.12 9.56 47.00
C PHE A 670 -8.55 8.89 45.69
N GLY A 671 -8.46 9.62 44.60
CA GLY A 671 -8.86 9.15 43.27
C GLY A 671 -8.33 10.07 42.18
N ARG A 672 -8.79 9.89 40.95
CA ARG A 672 -8.53 10.75 39.79
C ARG A 672 -9.67 10.66 38.78
N SER A 673 -9.64 11.53 37.77
CA SER A 673 -10.65 11.60 36.69
C SER A 673 -12.10 11.57 37.24
N PRO A 674 -12.48 12.52 38.12
CA PRO A 674 -13.87 12.60 38.57
C PRO A 674 -14.80 12.97 37.41
N PHE A 675 -16.01 12.42 37.42
CA PHE A 675 -17.07 12.68 36.44
C PHE A 675 -18.46 12.59 37.11
N TRP A 676 -19.48 13.13 36.44
CA TRP A 676 -20.88 13.06 36.88
C TRP A 676 -21.71 12.26 35.89
N ILE A 677 -22.58 11.37 36.41
CA ILE A 677 -23.63 10.70 35.63
C ILE A 677 -24.85 11.62 35.57
N ASP A 678 -25.31 12.07 36.73
CA ASP A 678 -26.44 12.98 36.91
C ASP A 678 -26.19 13.87 38.14
N ASN A 679 -27.15 14.67 38.59
CA ASN A 679 -26.95 15.58 39.74
C ASN A 679 -26.79 14.86 41.09
N GLY A 680 -27.13 13.57 41.18
CA GLY A 680 -27.07 12.77 42.41
C GLY A 680 -25.98 11.69 42.41
N THR A 681 -25.42 11.37 41.23
CA THR A 681 -24.51 10.23 41.04
C THR A 681 -23.22 10.69 40.36
N TYR A 682 -22.09 10.36 40.98
CA TYR A 682 -20.78 10.72 40.48
C TYR A 682 -19.83 9.52 40.46
N GLY A 683 -18.74 9.62 39.71
CA GLY A 683 -17.73 8.58 39.63
C GLY A 683 -16.32 9.11 39.59
N PHE A 684 -15.37 8.21 39.83
CA PHE A 684 -13.93 8.50 39.72
C PHE A 684 -13.14 7.19 39.63
N ILE A 685 -11.89 7.30 39.18
CA ILE A 685 -10.92 6.20 39.17
C ILE A 685 -10.18 6.17 40.49
N ARG A 686 -9.99 4.98 41.08
CA ARG A 686 -9.09 4.80 42.23
C ARG A 686 -8.28 3.52 42.11
N ARG A 687 -7.19 3.45 42.88
CA ARG A 687 -6.38 2.24 43.00
C ARG A 687 -6.69 1.51 44.31
N ILE A 688 -6.87 0.20 44.25
CA ILE A 688 -7.02 -0.67 45.42
C ILE A 688 -5.75 -1.53 45.59
N GLU A 689 -5.22 -1.58 46.81
CA GLU A 689 -4.09 -2.47 47.11
C GLU A 689 -4.57 -3.92 47.17
N MET A 690 -4.00 -4.78 46.33
CA MET A 690 -4.18 -6.23 46.48
C MET A 690 -3.20 -6.73 47.55
N GLY A 691 -3.71 -7.15 48.71
CA GLY A 691 -2.89 -7.49 49.87
C GLY A 691 -1.80 -8.55 49.59
N GLY A 692 -0.54 -8.16 49.74
CA GLY A 692 0.64 -9.05 49.71
C GLY A 692 1.95 -8.27 49.97
N PRO A 693 3.01 -8.88 50.54
CA PRO A 693 4.19 -8.13 51.03
C PRO A 693 5.13 -7.55 49.97
N VAL A 694 4.85 -7.72 48.66
CA VAL A 694 5.77 -7.35 47.55
C VAL A 694 5.06 -6.75 46.32
N ALA A 695 3.79 -6.35 46.37
CA ALA A 695 3.11 -5.86 45.17
C ALA A 695 3.14 -4.33 45.05
N ASP A 696 4.08 -3.80 44.25
CA ASP A 696 4.03 -2.44 43.68
C ASP A 696 2.92 -2.30 42.59
N GLY A 697 1.85 -3.11 42.68
CA GLY A 697 0.81 -3.24 41.65
C GLY A 697 -0.58 -3.38 42.30
N GLY A 698 -1.21 -2.25 42.62
CA GLY A 698 -2.63 -2.21 42.96
C GLY A 698 -3.50 -2.26 41.70
N GLU A 699 -4.73 -2.77 41.82
CA GLU A 699 -5.70 -2.78 40.72
C GLU A 699 -6.34 -1.40 40.57
N GLU A 700 -6.47 -0.92 39.33
CA GLU A 700 -7.20 0.30 39.03
C GLU A 700 -8.66 -0.03 38.74
N ILE A 701 -9.56 0.70 39.40
CA ILE A 701 -10.99 0.49 39.33
C ILE A 701 -11.76 1.79 39.12
N ILE A 702 -12.91 1.70 38.46
CA ILE A 702 -13.90 2.77 38.34
C ILE A 702 -14.98 2.52 39.38
N VAL A 703 -15.30 3.54 40.17
CA VAL A 703 -16.32 3.48 41.20
C VAL A 703 -17.35 4.59 41.02
N LEU A 704 -18.59 4.33 41.44
CA LEU A 704 -19.64 5.34 41.55
C LEU A 704 -19.99 5.59 43.01
N GLY A 705 -20.29 6.84 43.35
CA GLY A 705 -20.82 7.28 44.64
C GLY A 705 -22.10 8.10 44.45
N MET A 706 -22.91 8.18 45.50
CA MET A 706 -24.12 9.00 45.53
C MET A 706 -23.89 10.21 46.44
N VAL A 707 -24.53 11.35 46.13
CA VAL A 707 -24.45 12.55 46.96
C VAL A 707 -24.96 12.30 48.38
N ASP A 708 -26.03 11.50 48.51
CA ASP A 708 -26.65 11.16 49.79
C ASP A 708 -25.95 10.01 50.54
N ASP A 709 -25.19 9.16 49.83
CA ASP A 709 -24.36 8.10 50.40
C ASP A 709 -23.00 8.07 49.66
N PRO A 710 -21.97 8.72 50.22
CA PRO A 710 -20.67 8.87 49.57
C PRO A 710 -19.85 7.58 49.59
N SER A 711 -20.42 6.43 49.99
CA SER A 711 -19.77 5.12 49.97
C SER A 711 -19.70 4.58 48.55
N PRO A 712 -18.53 4.62 47.88
CA PRO A 712 -18.48 4.32 46.46
C PRO A 712 -18.51 2.80 46.22
N TYR A 713 -19.22 2.35 45.19
CA TYR A 713 -19.29 0.95 44.77
C TYR A 713 -18.57 0.72 43.43
N LEU A 714 -18.01 -0.48 43.26
CA LEU A 714 -17.26 -0.89 42.07
C LEU A 714 -18.21 -1.06 40.89
N ILE A 715 -17.85 -0.48 39.74
CA ILE A 715 -18.52 -0.72 38.46
C ILE A 715 -17.68 -1.62 37.56
N LEU A 716 -16.40 -1.30 37.42
CA LEU A 716 -15.53 -1.93 36.45
C LEU A 716 -14.08 -1.88 36.94
N SER A 717 -13.32 -2.96 36.72
CA SER A 717 -11.88 -2.97 36.92
C SER A 717 -11.10 -2.99 35.60
N LEU A 718 -9.83 -2.60 35.65
CA LEU A 718 -8.92 -2.76 34.51
C LEU A 718 -8.78 -4.24 34.08
N ALA A 719 -8.91 -5.18 35.03
CA ALA A 719 -8.87 -6.60 34.74
C ALA A 719 -10.08 -7.06 33.90
N ASP A 720 -11.23 -6.40 34.03
CA ASP A 720 -12.43 -6.69 33.23
C ASP A 720 -12.27 -6.25 31.76
N LEU A 721 -11.50 -5.20 31.49
CA LEU A 721 -11.24 -4.69 30.13
C LEU A 721 -10.12 -5.43 29.41
N THR A 722 -9.16 -5.98 30.15
CA THR A 722 -7.96 -6.63 29.61
C THR A 722 -8.25 -7.78 28.62
N PRO A 723 -9.27 -8.63 28.81
CA PRO A 723 -9.60 -9.70 27.86
C PRO A 723 -10.05 -9.21 26.47
N LEU A 724 -10.47 -7.95 26.35
CA LEU A 724 -10.92 -7.34 25.09
C LEU A 724 -9.77 -6.71 24.29
N LEU A 725 -8.56 -6.62 24.87
CA LEU A 725 -7.39 -6.04 24.22
C LEU A 725 -6.64 -7.08 23.37
N PRO A 726 -5.88 -6.65 22.35
CA PRO A 726 -5.03 -7.54 21.56
C PRO A 726 -4.06 -8.36 22.43
N ALA A 727 -3.78 -9.60 22.02
CA ALA A 727 -2.91 -10.51 22.78
C ALA A 727 -1.46 -10.03 22.94
N SER A 728 -1.01 -9.10 22.09
CA SER A 728 0.31 -8.47 22.15
C SER A 728 0.48 -7.48 23.29
N VAL A 729 -0.62 -7.01 23.89
CA VAL A 729 -0.60 -5.95 24.92
C VAL A 729 -0.12 -6.49 26.26
N ARG A 730 0.88 -5.82 26.84
CA ARG A 730 1.44 -6.19 28.14
C ARG A 730 0.60 -5.65 29.29
N ARG A 731 -0.01 -6.55 30.06
CA ARG A 731 -0.99 -6.24 31.11
C ARG A 731 -0.43 -5.41 32.27
N ASP A 732 0.86 -5.56 32.58
CA ASP A 732 1.54 -4.85 33.67
C ASP A 732 1.81 -3.37 33.36
N GLN A 733 1.60 -2.94 32.11
CA GLN A 733 1.86 -1.58 31.64
C GLN A 733 0.58 -0.80 31.33
N LEU A 734 -0.59 -1.39 31.61
CA LEU A 734 -1.89 -0.80 31.38
C LEU A 734 -2.31 0.09 32.55
N THR A 735 -2.99 1.20 32.23
CA THR A 735 -3.58 2.09 33.22
C THR A 735 -4.91 2.67 32.72
N LEU A 736 -5.86 2.87 33.62
CA LEU A 736 -7.08 3.63 33.33
C LEU A 736 -6.72 5.13 33.25
N GLY A 737 -6.71 5.70 32.05
CA GLY A 737 -6.41 7.11 31.84
C GLY A 737 -7.49 8.00 32.46
N TYR A 738 -8.70 7.91 31.93
CA TYR A 738 -9.87 8.66 32.38
C TYR A 738 -11.18 7.96 31.99
N ALA A 739 -12.28 8.44 32.57
CA ALA A 739 -13.63 8.07 32.20
C ALA A 739 -14.44 9.32 31.87
N ALA A 740 -15.33 9.21 30.89
CA ALA A 740 -16.18 10.26 30.37
C ALA A 740 -17.62 9.75 30.27
N THR A 741 -18.61 10.63 30.36
CA THR A 741 -20.02 10.29 30.14
C THR A 741 -20.44 10.67 28.72
N HIS A 742 -21.37 9.91 28.16
CA HIS A 742 -22.00 10.29 26.90
C HIS A 742 -22.84 11.56 27.11
N PRO A 743 -22.75 12.58 26.23
CA PRO A 743 -23.44 13.86 26.40
C PRO A 743 -24.95 13.74 26.64
N ASN A 744 -25.61 12.84 25.90
CA ASN A 744 -27.07 12.65 25.97
C ASN A 744 -27.54 11.30 26.54
N ILE A 745 -26.62 10.42 26.98
CA ILE A 745 -26.95 9.07 27.48
C ILE A 745 -26.14 8.82 28.75
N PRO A 746 -26.56 9.37 29.90
CA PRO A 746 -25.80 9.30 31.16
C PRO A 746 -25.32 7.91 31.57
N ASN A 747 -26.11 6.88 31.25
CA ASN A 747 -25.79 5.48 31.59
C ASN A 747 -24.68 4.86 30.73
N LYS A 748 -24.16 5.57 29.73
CA LYS A 748 -23.07 5.11 28.86
C LYS A 748 -21.78 5.84 29.20
N LEU A 749 -20.81 5.09 29.70
CA LEU A 749 -19.47 5.57 30.01
C LEU A 749 -18.51 5.30 28.85
N PHE A 750 -17.55 6.20 28.66
CA PHE A 750 -16.41 6.01 27.78
C PHE A 750 -15.13 6.00 28.59
N ILE A 751 -14.31 4.97 28.41
CA ILE A 751 -13.19 4.67 29.27
C ILE A 751 -11.94 4.54 28.41
N THR A 752 -10.93 5.34 28.72
CA THR A 752 -9.66 5.30 28.00
C THR A 752 -8.64 4.52 28.81
N VAL A 753 -8.11 3.45 28.24
CA VAL A 753 -7.00 2.66 28.78
C VAL A 753 -5.72 3.02 28.04
N ILE A 754 -4.64 3.28 28.76
CA ILE A 754 -3.33 3.62 28.18
C ILE A 754 -2.35 2.46 28.41
N ASP A 755 -1.70 2.02 27.34
CA ASP A 755 -0.51 1.16 27.37
C ASP A 755 0.74 2.05 27.39
N ARG A 756 1.41 2.10 28.54
CA ARG A 756 2.60 2.94 28.76
C ARG A 756 3.86 2.41 28.07
N ALA A 757 3.88 1.13 27.71
CA ALA A 757 5.05 0.51 27.10
C ALA A 757 5.13 0.82 25.61
N GLU A 758 4.04 0.54 24.90
CA GLU A 758 3.96 0.77 23.44
C GLU A 758 3.50 2.20 23.12
N GLY A 759 2.89 2.89 24.09
CA GLY A 759 2.31 4.21 23.88
C GLY A 759 1.06 4.11 23.02
N ASN A 760 0.10 3.26 23.41
CA ASN A 760 -1.21 3.12 22.77
C ASN A 760 -2.33 3.52 23.73
N ALA A 761 -3.43 4.05 23.22
CA ALA A 761 -4.67 4.32 23.93
C ALA A 761 -5.79 3.48 23.31
N TYR A 762 -6.64 2.94 24.18
CA TYR A 762 -7.79 2.13 23.82
C TYR A 762 -9.04 2.76 24.44
N ALA A 763 -10.03 3.06 23.62
CA ALA A 763 -11.28 3.65 24.09
C ALA A 763 -12.38 2.59 24.10
N PHE A 764 -12.99 2.42 25.26
CA PHE A 764 -14.10 1.51 25.49
C PHE A 764 -15.38 2.29 25.75
N SER A 765 -16.53 1.76 25.35
CA SER A 765 -17.80 2.15 25.96
C SER A 765 -18.22 1.10 26.99
N TYR A 766 -18.88 1.53 28.06
CA TYR A 766 -19.44 0.66 29.08
C TYR A 766 -20.85 1.14 29.41
N ASP A 767 -21.83 0.24 29.22
CA ASP A 767 -23.22 0.50 29.55
C ASP A 767 -23.47 0.08 31.01
N LEU A 768 -23.90 1.04 31.84
CA LEU A 768 -24.15 0.85 33.27
C LEU A 768 -25.35 -0.06 33.55
N GLU A 769 -26.28 -0.22 32.61
CA GLU A 769 -27.45 -1.09 32.76
C GLU A 769 -27.14 -2.54 32.40
N THR A 770 -26.41 -2.77 31.30
CA THR A 770 -26.08 -4.12 30.83
C THR A 770 -24.80 -4.67 31.45
N GLY A 771 -23.90 -3.79 31.89
CA GLY A 771 -22.57 -4.14 32.42
C GLY A 771 -21.59 -4.63 31.36
N THR A 772 -21.81 -4.30 30.07
CA THR A 772 -21.01 -4.81 28.95
C THR A 772 -20.03 -3.76 28.43
N PRO A 773 -18.70 -4.01 28.49
CA PRO A 773 -17.72 -3.20 27.79
C PRO A 773 -17.61 -3.56 26.30
N GLU A 774 -17.39 -2.55 25.47
CA GLU A 774 -17.15 -2.66 24.02
C GLU A 774 -15.93 -1.79 23.64
N LEU A 775 -14.99 -2.35 22.88
CA LEU A 775 -13.82 -1.63 22.37
C LEU A 775 -14.18 -0.87 21.08
N HIS A 776 -14.02 0.45 21.06
CA HIS A 776 -14.32 1.28 19.89
C HIS A 776 -13.09 1.68 19.08
N PHE A 777 -11.97 1.90 19.76
CA PHE A 777 -10.76 2.38 19.12
C PHE A 777 -9.48 1.81 19.74
N ASP A 778 -8.44 1.75 18.89
CA ASP A 778 -7.04 1.70 19.25
C ASP A 778 -6.27 2.77 18.47
N LEU A 779 -5.38 3.50 19.14
CA LEU A 779 -4.47 4.43 18.47
C LEU A 779 -3.20 4.60 19.30
N PRO A 780 -2.10 5.05 18.68
CA PRO A 780 -0.95 5.52 19.43
C PRO A 780 -1.32 6.67 20.36
N ALA A 781 -1.11 6.47 21.65
CA ALA A 781 -1.18 7.49 22.67
C ALA A 781 0.10 8.32 22.65
N THR A 782 -0.08 9.63 22.68
CA THR A 782 0.99 10.60 22.89
C THR A 782 0.57 11.59 23.97
N PRO A 783 1.51 12.37 24.51
CA PRO A 783 1.14 13.57 25.25
C PRO A 783 0.06 14.33 24.48
N TYR A 784 -0.91 14.84 25.22
CA TYR A 784 -2.04 15.61 24.70
C TYR A 784 -3.06 14.82 23.89
N HIS A 785 -3.17 13.52 24.14
CA HIS A 785 -4.29 12.72 23.66
C HIS A 785 -5.63 13.34 24.06
N SER A 786 -6.61 13.35 23.17
CA SER A 786 -7.94 13.88 23.47
C SER A 786 -9.05 12.98 22.94
N LEU A 787 -10.17 12.97 23.65
CA LEU A 787 -11.42 12.36 23.26
C LEU A 787 -12.52 13.42 23.34
N GLY A 788 -13.34 13.55 22.31
CA GLY A 788 -14.47 14.48 22.28
C GLY A 788 -15.70 13.87 21.65
N PHE A 789 -16.82 14.59 21.74
CA PHE A 789 -18.10 14.17 21.17
C PHE A 789 -18.71 15.27 20.30
N SER A 790 -19.52 14.86 19.31
CA SER A 790 -20.52 15.76 18.74
C SER A 790 -21.54 16.17 19.82
N PRO A 791 -22.20 17.34 19.70
CA PRO A 791 -23.21 17.78 20.67
C PRO A 791 -24.35 16.77 20.93
N ASP A 792 -24.76 16.02 19.91
CA ASP A 792 -25.77 14.96 20.02
C ASP A 792 -25.21 13.63 20.60
N GLY A 793 -23.88 13.52 20.68
CA GLY A 793 -23.15 12.34 21.13
C GLY A 793 -23.10 11.19 20.11
N ARG A 794 -23.61 11.35 18.88
CA ARG A 794 -23.55 10.31 17.84
C ARG A 794 -22.12 10.01 17.42
N TYR A 795 -21.30 11.05 17.28
CA TYR A 795 -19.92 10.93 16.84
C TYR A 795 -18.96 11.06 18.02
N MET A 796 -18.03 10.11 18.12
CA MET A 796 -16.92 10.14 19.06
C MET A 796 -15.63 10.44 18.30
N LEU A 797 -14.88 11.43 18.79
CA LEU A 797 -13.65 11.91 18.18
C LEU A 797 -12.49 11.54 19.08
N MET A 798 -11.38 11.13 18.48
CA MET A 798 -10.19 10.81 19.25
C MET A 798 -8.91 11.20 18.51
N THR A 799 -7.98 11.83 19.22
CA THR A 799 -6.73 12.32 18.64
C THR A 799 -5.50 11.60 19.20
N GLY A 800 -4.51 11.33 18.34
CA GLY A 800 -3.18 10.85 18.76
C GLY A 800 -2.09 11.32 17.79
N GLN A 801 -0.90 11.67 18.29
CA GLN A 801 0.24 11.98 17.43
C GLN A 801 0.92 10.67 17.00
N TYR A 802 1.10 10.50 15.69
CA TYR A 802 2.02 9.48 15.20
C TYR A 802 3.43 10.09 15.13
N ARG A 803 4.39 9.51 15.86
CA ARG A 803 5.77 9.98 16.03
C ARG A 803 6.46 10.36 14.70
N THR A 804 7.09 11.54 14.70
CA THR A 804 8.55 11.64 14.53
C THR A 804 9.08 12.69 15.52
N ARG A 805 10.24 12.40 16.14
CA ARG A 805 10.91 13.23 17.16
C ARG A 805 11.03 14.68 16.71
N PHE A 806 10.55 15.63 17.53
CA PHE A 806 11.00 17.03 17.66
C PHE A 806 11.71 17.63 16.43
N GLY A 807 11.10 17.50 15.26
CA GLY A 807 11.47 18.18 14.04
C GLY A 807 10.46 19.32 13.85
N PRO A 808 10.89 20.56 13.60
CA PRO A 808 9.99 21.71 13.41
C PRO A 808 9.07 21.61 12.17
N SER A 809 8.98 20.44 11.53
CA SER A 809 8.20 20.18 10.31
C SER A 809 7.10 19.11 10.46
N GLY A 810 6.88 18.53 11.65
CA GLY A 810 5.97 17.38 11.87
C GLY A 810 4.73 17.66 12.75
N GLU A 811 4.08 18.81 12.59
CA GLU A 811 2.93 19.25 13.43
C GLU A 811 1.58 18.62 12.99
N THR A 812 1.49 17.32 12.73
CA THR A 812 0.22 16.68 12.34
C THR A 812 -0.20 15.57 13.29
N ALA A 813 -1.49 15.50 13.61
CA ALA A 813 -2.09 14.42 14.38
C ALA A 813 -3.14 13.67 13.55
N VAL A 814 -3.41 12.42 13.94
CA VAL A 814 -4.57 11.69 13.42
C VAL A 814 -5.77 12.03 14.29
N LEU A 815 -6.87 12.39 13.64
CA LEU A 815 -8.20 12.51 14.23
C LEU A 815 -9.04 11.35 13.73
N LEU A 816 -9.54 10.51 14.63
CA LEU A 816 -10.48 9.44 14.30
C LEU A 816 -11.89 9.91 14.65
N VAL A 817 -12.82 9.82 13.70
CA VAL A 817 -14.24 10.09 13.91
C VAL A 817 -14.99 8.77 13.83
N LYS A 818 -15.62 8.35 14.93
CA LYS A 818 -16.43 7.11 15.02
C LYS A 818 -17.89 7.46 15.05
N ASP A 819 -18.65 6.92 14.12
CA ASP A 819 -20.10 6.85 14.25
C ASP A 819 -20.45 5.74 15.25
N LEU A 820 -21.03 6.10 16.40
CA LEU A 820 -21.41 5.16 17.44
C LEU A 820 -22.70 4.39 17.13
N VAL A 821 -23.43 4.77 16.09
CA VAL A 821 -24.64 4.09 15.60
C VAL A 821 -24.25 3.07 14.53
N ASP A 822 -23.51 3.49 13.51
CA ASP A 822 -23.15 2.65 12.36
C ASP A 822 -21.84 1.88 12.57
N GLY A 823 -21.03 2.27 13.56
CA GLY A 823 -19.76 1.64 13.87
C GLY A 823 -18.62 1.99 12.90
N GLN A 824 -18.85 2.87 11.93
CA GLN A 824 -17.84 3.30 10.97
C GLN A 824 -16.82 4.25 11.62
N THR A 825 -15.55 4.08 11.27
CA THR A 825 -14.46 4.98 11.70
C THR A 825 -13.84 5.66 10.49
N THR A 826 -13.84 6.99 10.48
CA THR A 826 -13.22 7.80 9.44
C THR A 826 -11.99 8.52 9.98
N PRO A 827 -10.79 8.28 9.41
CA PRO A 827 -9.57 8.92 9.86
C PRO A 827 -9.26 10.20 9.07
N PHE A 828 -8.78 11.23 9.77
CA PHE A 828 -8.35 12.50 9.21
C PHE A 828 -6.95 12.88 9.70
N ILE A 829 -6.24 13.68 8.92
CA ILE A 829 -4.98 14.31 9.33
C ILE A 829 -5.26 15.78 9.65
N ILE A 830 -5.13 16.12 10.93
CA ILE A 830 -5.32 17.48 11.43
C ILE A 830 -4.00 18.13 11.82
N ARG A 831 -4.00 19.46 11.90
CA ARG A 831 -2.87 20.24 12.43
C ARG A 831 -3.21 20.80 13.82
N PRO A 832 -2.94 20.07 14.91
CA PRO A 832 -3.20 20.60 16.23
C PRO A 832 -2.22 21.73 16.56
N PRO A 833 -2.67 22.78 17.26
CA PRO A 833 -1.75 23.77 17.79
C PRO A 833 -1.15 23.28 19.09
N PHE A 834 0.18 23.40 19.22
CA PHE A 834 0.83 23.16 20.50
C PHE A 834 0.36 21.83 21.14
N PHE A 835 0.10 21.84 22.44
CA PHE A 835 -0.32 20.71 23.24
C PHE A 835 -1.85 20.52 23.33
N MET A 836 -2.68 21.14 22.47
CA MET A 836 -4.15 21.04 22.58
C MET A 836 -4.82 20.60 21.27
N PRO A 837 -4.99 19.29 21.03
CA PRO A 837 -5.69 18.82 19.84
C PRO A 837 -7.19 19.15 19.81
N SER A 838 -7.82 19.38 20.96
CA SER A 838 -9.27 19.65 21.06
C SER A 838 -9.71 20.99 20.49
N VAL A 839 -8.79 21.93 20.23
CA VAL A 839 -9.13 23.22 19.61
C VAL A 839 -9.01 23.19 18.09
N ALA A 840 -8.50 22.10 17.52
CA ALA A 840 -8.28 21.94 16.09
C ALA A 840 -9.55 21.54 15.32
N TYR A 841 -10.65 21.28 16.03
CA TYR A 841 -11.93 20.92 15.45
C TYR A 841 -13.10 21.48 16.29
N ASP A 842 -14.25 21.65 15.66
CA ASP A 842 -15.49 22.02 16.33
C ASP A 842 -16.73 21.57 15.52
N TRP A 843 -17.85 21.40 16.20
CA TRP A 843 -19.11 20.95 15.63
C TRP A 843 -20.12 22.08 15.51
N THR A 844 -20.95 22.04 14.48
CA THR A 844 -22.19 22.81 14.49
C THR A 844 -23.10 22.34 15.62
N GLU A 845 -23.97 23.22 16.11
CA GLU A 845 -24.87 22.96 17.25
C GLU A 845 -25.78 21.75 16.98
N ASP A 846 -26.18 21.56 15.72
CA ASP A 846 -27.00 20.44 15.25
C ASP A 846 -26.22 19.13 15.03
N SER A 847 -24.92 19.10 15.34
CA SER A 847 -24.02 17.94 15.14
C SER A 847 -23.86 17.47 13.69
N ARG A 848 -24.30 18.28 12.71
CA ARG A 848 -24.28 17.89 11.29
C ARG A 848 -22.90 18.07 10.66
N LEU A 849 -22.24 19.18 10.93
CA LEU A 849 -20.99 19.56 10.27
C LEU A 849 -19.84 19.63 11.28
N LEU A 850 -18.72 19.01 10.91
CA LEU A 850 -17.46 19.08 11.64
C LEU A 850 -16.51 20.00 10.88
N ALA A 851 -16.06 21.08 11.52
CA ALA A 851 -14.97 21.89 11.01
C ALA A 851 -13.65 21.43 11.63
N MET A 852 -12.58 21.35 10.85
CA MET A 852 -11.25 21.01 11.36
C MET A 852 -10.12 21.71 10.59
N THR A 853 -9.07 22.08 11.31
CA THR A 853 -7.89 22.70 10.70
C THR A 853 -7.06 21.67 9.91
N MET A 854 -6.81 21.98 8.63
CA MET A 854 -6.11 21.11 7.70
C MET A 854 -4.87 21.78 7.12
N GLY A 855 -3.69 21.25 7.41
CA GLY A 855 -2.45 21.85 6.88
C GLY A 855 -2.32 23.33 7.26
N GLY A 856 -1.60 24.13 6.46
CA GLY A 856 -1.37 25.55 6.73
C GLY A 856 -2.15 26.53 5.85
N ASN A 857 -3.05 26.06 4.98
CA ASN A 857 -3.80 26.88 4.02
C ASN A 857 -5.27 26.43 3.83
N LEU A 858 -5.75 25.44 4.58
CA LEU A 858 -7.09 24.87 4.39
C LEU A 858 -7.82 24.63 5.72
N VAL A 859 -9.15 24.70 5.67
CA VAL A 859 -10.04 24.10 6.65
C VAL A 859 -10.94 23.09 5.95
N ALA A 860 -11.12 21.93 6.56
CA ALA A 860 -12.12 20.98 6.09
C ALA A 860 -13.42 21.17 6.86
N ILE A 861 -14.51 21.18 6.10
CA ILE A 861 -15.86 20.98 6.58
C ILE A 861 -16.28 19.58 6.16
N VAL A 862 -16.59 18.75 7.14
CA VAL A 862 -16.95 17.34 6.94
C VAL A 862 -18.41 17.15 7.29
N ASP A 863 -19.15 16.48 6.41
CA ASP A 863 -20.45 15.90 6.68
C ASP A 863 -20.27 14.37 6.79
N PRO A 864 -20.12 13.84 8.02
CA PRO A 864 -19.83 12.42 8.21
C PRO A 864 -20.97 11.51 7.73
N GLU A 865 -22.22 12.00 7.76
CA GLU A 865 -23.39 11.22 7.32
C GLU A 865 -23.40 11.02 5.81
N ARG A 866 -22.91 12.01 5.05
CA ARG A 866 -22.79 11.95 3.59
C ARG A 866 -21.44 11.44 3.10
N ALA A 867 -20.49 11.20 4.00
CA ALA A 867 -19.09 10.94 3.69
C ALA A 867 -18.49 12.02 2.75
N ASP A 868 -18.86 13.28 2.96
CA ASP A 868 -18.49 14.40 2.10
C ASP A 868 -17.53 15.36 2.82
N VAL A 869 -16.57 15.92 2.08
CA VAL A 869 -15.54 16.83 2.59
C VAL A 869 -15.40 18.04 1.67
N GLN A 870 -15.74 19.22 2.20
CA GLN A 870 -15.52 20.49 1.54
C GLN A 870 -14.26 21.16 2.11
N LEU A 871 -13.33 21.52 1.23
CA LEU A 871 -12.12 22.27 1.59
C LEU A 871 -12.33 23.78 1.38
N LEU A 872 -12.07 24.57 2.42
CA LEU A 872 -12.09 26.02 2.38
C LEU A 872 -10.65 26.56 2.35
N PRO A 873 -10.22 27.20 1.25
CA PRO A 873 -8.90 27.78 1.18
C PRO A 873 -8.81 29.11 1.93
N TYR A 874 -7.61 29.41 2.41
CA TYR A 874 -7.26 30.70 2.97
C TYR A 874 -5.77 31.02 2.73
N ASN A 875 -5.35 32.28 2.89
CA ASN A 875 -3.99 32.75 2.54
C ASN A 875 -3.23 33.51 3.64
N PHE A 876 -3.77 33.59 4.86
CA PHE A 876 -3.24 34.46 5.94
C PHE A 876 -2.37 33.76 6.99
N GLY A 877 -2.06 32.46 6.84
CA GLY A 877 -1.03 31.79 7.64
C GLY A 877 -1.48 30.52 8.34
N SER A 878 -0.69 29.96 9.26
CA SER A 878 -1.03 28.66 9.87
C SER A 878 -2.12 28.81 10.92
N CYS A 879 -3.31 28.27 10.65
CA CYS A 879 -4.43 28.30 11.58
C CYS A 879 -4.30 27.22 12.66
N THR A 880 -4.58 27.63 13.89
CA THR A 880 -4.40 26.83 15.10
C THR A 880 -5.73 26.31 15.63
N SER A 881 -6.79 27.09 15.51
CA SER A 881 -8.09 26.73 16.06
C SER A 881 -9.24 27.19 15.18
N VAL A 882 -10.35 26.46 15.28
CA VAL A 882 -11.58 26.67 14.53
C VAL A 882 -12.77 26.52 15.47
N VAL A 883 -13.77 27.40 15.36
CA VAL A 883 -14.97 27.38 16.20
C VAL A 883 -16.19 27.84 15.39
N TRP A 884 -17.33 27.21 15.62
CA TRP A 884 -18.64 27.66 15.17
C TRP A 884 -19.30 28.56 16.22
N VAL A 885 -19.79 29.72 15.81
CA VAL A 885 -20.50 30.65 16.71
C VAL A 885 -21.82 31.12 16.12
N ASN A 886 -22.81 31.31 16.97
CA ASN A 886 -24.05 32.01 16.63
C ASN A 886 -23.82 33.52 16.70
N PRO A 887 -24.11 34.29 15.63
CA PRO A 887 -23.85 35.73 15.56
C PRO A 887 -24.80 36.61 16.40
#